data_AF-A0A350Q9Z3-F1
#
_entry.id   AF-A0A350Q9Z3-F1
#
_cell.length_a   1.000
_cell.length_b   1.000
_cell.length_c   1.000
_cell.angle_alpha   90.00
_cell.angle_beta   90.00
_cell.angle_gamma   90.00
#
_symmetry.space_group_name_H-M   'P 1'
#
loop_
_entity.id
_entity.type
_entity.pdbx_description
1 polymer ?
#
loop_
_entity_poly.entity_id
_entity_poly.type
_entity_poly.pdbx_seq_one_letter_code
_entity_poly.pdbx_strand_id
1 'polypeptide(L)'
;MTSHTVTSEIGKGSARAFSKALLKDLQALEKMLENGLIESGVRRFGCEQEMFLVNRAWRPAPVAMEVLERLDGEAFTTELARFNLEMNVEPMILGGACLSTLQESIEELLDMAREAASEEGADVVLAGILPTLGKSDLTLDNISPMPRYYALNESLTRMRGRAYRLQIQGRDELQIEHDSVMLEACNCSCQVHLQVDSTEFAPMYNAAQAMTGPVLAAAVNSPVLFGKRLWAETRIALFRQSIDTRSTSVHLREFSTRVRFGDRWVKESVAELFQEDIAQFRVLLAQETVEDPFEQLAAGDIPRLQALQLHNGTVYRWNRPCYGISEGKPHLRIECRVLPSGPTVLDEVANAAFWIGLVLGAKYEYGDITERLSFDDAKYNFLTASRQGLDAGFRWVDGQSVTAPELILETLLPLARAGLEAYVDRSEIDKYLGVIHDRVQSRGTGSDWMMRSLSEMEDRGSRSERMTALTAAIANRQSERKPCHEWELAMLEEAGGWTRKYVKVEDYMTTQLFTVQEDELLEMVAFLMERNQIRHVPVEDEQNRLVGLVSYRSILRMASDMGNEGDKGTTPVKTIMERDPVCVTPETSTLEAIDMMRKNAVSCLPVLKGEKLVGLVTEADFMPIAYELLEKQLTDASTED
;
A
#
# COMPACT_ATOMS: atom_id res chain seq x y z
N MET A 1 8.76 -21.21 -4.20
CA MET A 1 10.10 -20.89 -4.78
C MET A 1 11.20 -21.43 -3.88
N THR A 2 12.09 -22.27 -4.41
CA THR A 2 13.19 -22.89 -3.66
C THR A 2 14.27 -21.89 -3.22
N SER A 3 14.79 -22.11 -2.02
CA SER A 3 15.86 -21.36 -1.36
C SER A 3 17.18 -21.43 -2.11
N HIS A 4 17.36 -20.61 -3.16
CA HIS A 4 18.69 -20.30 -3.67
C HIS A 4 19.27 -19.16 -2.84
N THR A 5 20.54 -19.27 -2.45
CA THR A 5 21.26 -18.25 -1.68
C THR A 5 21.41 -16.99 -2.53
N VAL A 6 20.50 -16.03 -2.35
CA VAL A 6 20.57 -14.71 -3.00
C VAL A 6 21.40 -13.78 -2.13
N THR A 7 22.45 -13.17 -2.68
CA THR A 7 23.40 -12.33 -1.92
C THR A 7 23.35 -10.86 -2.37
N SER A 8 23.40 -9.93 -1.41
CA SER A 8 23.55 -8.47 -1.63
C SER A 8 25.00 -8.03 -1.83
N GLU A 9 25.97 -8.85 -1.40
CA GLU A 9 27.41 -8.62 -1.56
C GLU A 9 27.90 -9.09 -2.92
N ILE A 10 27.50 -8.35 -3.96
CA ILE A 10 27.99 -8.62 -5.31
C ILE A 10 29.43 -8.07 -5.42
N GLY A 11 30.43 -8.90 -5.12
CA GLY A 11 31.82 -8.59 -5.45
C GLY A 11 31.96 -8.23 -6.93
N LYS A 12 32.89 -7.33 -7.29
CA LYS A 12 33.04 -6.82 -8.67
C LYS A 12 33.14 -7.93 -9.75
N GLY A 13 33.67 -9.11 -9.40
CA GLY A 13 33.72 -10.29 -10.26
C GLY A 13 32.36 -10.96 -10.45
N SER A 14 31.59 -11.15 -9.37
CA SER A 14 30.24 -11.75 -9.40
C SER A 14 29.25 -10.88 -10.20
N ALA A 15 29.34 -9.55 -10.09
CA ALA A 15 28.48 -8.63 -10.84
C ALA A 15 28.63 -8.79 -12.35
N ARG A 16 29.87 -8.93 -12.82
CA ARG A 16 30.17 -9.11 -14.25
C ARG A 16 29.70 -10.46 -14.76
N ALA A 17 29.87 -11.52 -13.96
CA ALA A 17 29.37 -12.85 -14.30
C ALA A 17 27.85 -12.85 -14.43
N PHE A 18 27.14 -12.25 -13.47
CA PHE A 18 25.69 -12.14 -13.52
C PHE A 18 25.20 -11.27 -14.69
N SER A 19 25.83 -10.13 -14.97
CA SER A 19 25.51 -9.33 -16.17
C SER A 19 25.72 -10.10 -17.47
N LYS A 20 26.74 -10.97 -17.54
CA LYS A 20 26.95 -11.84 -18.70
C LYS A 20 25.85 -12.90 -18.82
N ALA A 21 25.43 -13.49 -17.71
CA ALA A 21 24.30 -14.44 -17.69
C ALA A 21 22.99 -13.77 -18.12
N LEU A 22 22.71 -12.57 -17.61
CA LEU A 22 21.55 -11.75 -17.98
C LEU A 22 21.50 -11.45 -19.48
N LEU A 23 22.64 -11.12 -20.10
CA LEU A 23 22.73 -10.93 -21.55
C LEU A 23 22.49 -12.23 -22.33
N LYS A 24 23.01 -13.37 -21.85
CA LYS A 24 22.76 -14.67 -22.48
C LYS A 24 21.29 -15.06 -22.41
N ASP A 25 20.64 -14.84 -21.27
CA ASP A 25 19.21 -15.13 -21.09
C ASP A 25 18.36 -14.30 -22.05
N LEU A 26 18.66 -13.00 -22.20
CA LEU A 26 17.96 -12.14 -23.15
C LEU A 26 18.15 -12.62 -24.60
N GLN A 27 19.38 -12.96 -25.00
CA GLN A 27 19.67 -13.47 -26.35
C GLN A 27 19.00 -14.83 -26.60
N ALA A 28 18.91 -15.68 -25.58
CA ALA A 28 18.20 -16.95 -25.66
C ALA A 28 16.70 -16.73 -25.84
N LEU A 29 16.10 -15.77 -25.11
CA LEU A 29 14.71 -15.38 -25.31
C LEU A 29 14.44 -14.89 -26.74
N GLU A 30 15.30 -14.01 -27.28
CA GLU A 30 15.21 -13.55 -28.67
C GLU A 30 15.27 -14.73 -29.65
N LYS A 31 16.19 -15.67 -29.44
CA LYS A 31 16.29 -16.89 -30.25
C LYS A 31 15.03 -17.76 -30.17
N MET A 32 14.44 -17.88 -28.99
CA MET A 32 13.20 -18.63 -28.78
C MET A 32 12.00 -17.97 -29.47
N LEU A 33 11.95 -16.64 -29.49
CA LEU A 33 10.94 -15.87 -30.22
C LEU A 33 11.08 -16.07 -31.74
N GLU A 34 12.30 -15.92 -32.28
CA GLU A 34 12.59 -16.13 -33.71
C GLU A 34 12.24 -17.55 -34.18
N ASN A 35 12.51 -18.55 -33.35
CA ASN A 35 12.29 -19.95 -33.68
C ASN A 35 10.84 -20.43 -33.40
N GLY A 36 9.96 -19.56 -32.91
CA GLY A 36 8.57 -19.92 -32.58
C GLY A 36 8.45 -20.95 -31.45
N LEU A 37 9.37 -20.92 -30.47
CA LEU A 37 9.36 -21.87 -29.34
C LEU A 37 8.36 -21.50 -28.25
N ILE A 38 7.92 -20.24 -28.19
CA ILE A 38 6.92 -19.77 -27.23
C ILE A 38 5.55 -20.37 -27.56
N GLU A 39 4.87 -20.90 -26.55
CA GLU A 39 3.53 -21.47 -26.67
C GLU A 39 2.56 -20.46 -27.27
N SER A 40 1.73 -20.92 -28.22
CA SER A 40 0.76 -20.10 -28.94
C SER A 40 -0.62 -20.77 -29.00
N GLY A 41 -1.68 -19.98 -29.19
CA GLY A 41 -3.03 -20.50 -29.43
C GLY A 41 -3.76 -20.98 -28.16
N VAL A 42 -3.23 -20.64 -26.99
CA VAL A 42 -3.89 -20.85 -25.70
C VAL A 42 -3.77 -19.57 -24.88
N ARG A 43 -4.87 -19.19 -24.22
CA ARG A 43 -4.88 -18.09 -23.27
C ARG A 43 -5.23 -18.63 -21.90
N ARG A 44 -4.29 -18.48 -20.97
CA ARG A 44 -4.48 -18.70 -19.55
C ARG A 44 -4.47 -17.37 -18.81
N PHE A 45 -5.10 -17.34 -17.66
CA PHE A 45 -5.03 -16.21 -16.74
C PHE A 45 -4.95 -16.73 -15.30
N GLY A 46 -4.54 -15.86 -14.38
CA GLY A 46 -4.47 -16.14 -12.95
C GLY A 46 -4.44 -14.85 -12.13
N CYS A 47 -4.54 -14.95 -10.80
CA CYS A 47 -4.27 -13.83 -9.88
C CYS A 47 -3.27 -14.26 -8.79
N GLU A 48 -2.38 -13.32 -8.43
CA GLU A 48 -1.62 -13.32 -7.18
C GLU A 48 -2.33 -12.35 -6.21
N GLN A 49 -2.78 -12.83 -5.05
CA GLN A 49 -3.54 -12.06 -4.08
C GLN A 49 -2.72 -11.79 -2.82
N GLU A 50 -2.50 -10.53 -2.50
CA GLU A 50 -1.88 -10.09 -1.26
C GLU A 50 -2.97 -9.68 -0.24
N MET A 51 -2.67 -9.91 1.04
CA MET A 51 -3.60 -9.63 2.15
C MET A 51 -2.87 -9.18 3.42
N PHE A 52 -3.59 -8.50 4.29
CA PHE A 52 -3.11 -8.13 5.62
C PHE A 52 -3.59 -9.11 6.68
N LEU A 53 -2.71 -9.44 7.61
CA LEU A 53 -3.06 -10.10 8.87
C LEU A 53 -3.28 -9.03 9.94
N VAL A 54 -4.40 -9.12 10.64
CA VAL A 54 -4.77 -8.18 11.70
C VAL A 54 -5.08 -8.89 12.99
N ASN A 55 -4.72 -8.29 14.12
CA ASN A 55 -5.05 -8.83 15.44
C ASN A 55 -6.49 -8.47 15.83
N ARG A 56 -6.92 -8.92 17.02
CA ARG A 56 -8.26 -8.64 17.55
C ARG A 56 -8.60 -7.15 17.76
N ALA A 57 -7.60 -6.28 17.73
CA ALA A 57 -7.74 -4.82 17.77
C ALA A 57 -7.72 -4.18 16.36
N TRP A 58 -7.81 -5.00 15.31
CA TRP A 58 -7.78 -4.60 13.90
C TRP A 58 -6.48 -3.90 13.49
N ARG A 59 -5.38 -4.12 14.22
CA ARG A 59 -4.04 -3.61 13.88
C ARG A 59 -3.21 -4.71 13.21
N PRO A 60 -2.14 -4.38 12.46
CA PRO A 60 -1.25 -5.38 11.87
C PRO A 60 -0.82 -6.45 12.88
N ALA A 61 -0.93 -7.73 12.50
CA ALA A 61 -0.49 -8.87 13.28
C ALA A 61 0.74 -9.52 12.63
N PRO A 62 1.93 -9.43 13.24
CA PRO A 62 3.17 -9.96 12.66
C PRO A 62 3.29 -11.48 12.84
N VAL A 63 2.28 -12.25 12.40
CA VAL A 63 2.13 -13.70 12.60
C VAL A 63 2.14 -14.51 11.30
N ALA A 64 2.59 -13.93 10.18
CA ALA A 64 2.55 -14.60 8.86
C ALA A 64 3.37 -15.91 8.82
N MET A 65 4.45 -16.02 9.59
CA MET A 65 5.26 -17.24 9.61
C MET A 65 4.50 -18.37 10.29
N GLU A 66 3.87 -18.06 11.42
CA GLU A 66 3.06 -18.97 12.22
C GLU A 66 1.81 -19.41 11.43
N VAL A 67 1.18 -18.48 10.69
CA VAL A 67 0.07 -18.80 9.78
C VAL A 67 0.51 -19.69 8.63
N LEU A 68 1.66 -19.42 8.01
CA LEU A 68 2.22 -20.25 6.93
C LEU A 68 2.58 -21.66 7.39
N GLU A 69 3.05 -21.83 8.63
CA GLU A 69 3.32 -23.17 9.20
C GLU A 69 2.05 -24.02 9.34
N ARG A 70 0.87 -23.39 9.43
CA ARG A 70 -0.43 -24.07 9.46
C ARG A 70 -1.02 -24.30 8.07
N LEU A 71 -0.72 -23.40 7.14
CA LEU A 71 -1.15 -23.52 5.76
C LEU A 71 -0.27 -24.54 5.04
N ASP A 72 -0.71 -25.80 5.05
CA ASP A 72 -0.12 -26.85 4.21
C ASP A 72 -0.40 -26.53 2.72
N GLY A 73 0.60 -26.04 1.98
CA GLY A 73 0.46 -25.90 0.53
C GLY A 73 1.47 -24.98 -0.15
N GLU A 74 1.65 -25.18 -1.45
CA GLU A 74 2.50 -24.34 -2.30
C GLU A 74 1.83 -23.01 -2.70
N ALA A 75 0.53 -22.85 -2.41
CA ALA A 75 -0.27 -21.69 -2.80
C ALA A 75 0.09 -20.42 -2.01
N PHE A 76 0.56 -20.54 -0.76
CA PHE A 76 0.85 -19.40 0.09
C PHE A 76 2.35 -19.14 0.23
N THR A 77 2.73 -17.86 0.30
CA THR A 77 4.12 -17.44 0.51
C THR A 77 4.19 -16.18 1.37
N THR A 78 5.38 -15.92 1.91
CA THR A 78 5.67 -14.69 2.64
C THR A 78 5.66 -13.49 1.71
N GLU A 79 5.20 -12.35 2.22
CA GLU A 79 5.52 -11.03 1.67
C GLU A 79 6.62 -10.32 2.48
N LEU A 80 6.98 -9.08 2.14
CA LEU A 80 8.07 -8.35 2.81
C LEU A 80 7.94 -8.29 4.33
N ALA A 81 6.72 -8.08 4.85
CA ALA A 81 6.46 -7.99 6.28
C ALA A 81 5.71 -9.21 6.81
N ARG A 82 5.92 -9.48 8.10
CA ARG A 82 5.28 -10.56 8.87
C ARG A 82 3.78 -10.36 9.08
N PHE A 83 3.21 -9.24 8.66
CA PHE A 83 1.77 -8.98 8.69
C PHE A 83 1.14 -8.98 7.29
N ASN A 84 1.90 -9.40 6.27
CA ASN A 84 1.41 -9.62 4.91
C ASN A 84 1.56 -11.09 4.53
N LEU A 85 0.60 -11.57 3.76
CA LEU A 85 0.61 -12.89 3.13
C LEU A 85 0.31 -12.71 1.64
N GLU A 86 0.93 -13.52 0.80
CA GLU A 86 0.58 -13.64 -0.62
C GLU A 86 0.07 -15.05 -0.88
N MET A 87 -0.98 -15.15 -1.71
CA MET A 87 -1.41 -16.42 -2.29
C MET A 87 -1.40 -16.37 -3.81
N ASN A 88 -1.02 -17.49 -4.41
CA ASN A 88 -0.94 -17.68 -5.85
C ASN A 88 -2.09 -18.60 -6.26
N VAL A 89 -3.01 -18.09 -7.09
CA VAL A 89 -4.11 -18.90 -7.63
C VAL A 89 -3.62 -19.65 -8.87
N GLU A 90 -3.93 -20.95 -8.94
CA GLU A 90 -3.57 -21.78 -10.09
C GLU A 90 -4.08 -21.19 -11.41
N PRO A 91 -3.22 -21.05 -12.44
CA PRO A 91 -3.64 -20.52 -13.73
C PRO A 91 -4.66 -21.42 -14.41
N MET A 92 -5.69 -20.81 -14.99
CA MET A 92 -6.74 -21.53 -15.72
C MET A 92 -6.90 -21.02 -17.15
N ILE A 93 -7.45 -21.85 -18.02
CA ILE A 93 -7.75 -21.46 -19.40
C ILE A 93 -8.88 -20.43 -19.38
N LEU A 94 -8.72 -19.35 -20.15
CA LEU A 94 -9.76 -18.35 -20.34
C LEU A 94 -10.88 -18.95 -21.20
N GLY A 95 -11.97 -19.36 -20.57
CA GLY A 95 -13.05 -20.10 -21.23
C GLY A 95 -14.27 -20.35 -20.33
N GLY A 96 -15.49 -20.26 -20.88
CA GLY A 96 -16.72 -20.67 -20.18
C GLY A 96 -16.96 -19.90 -18.87
N ALA A 97 -17.15 -20.64 -17.78
CA ALA A 97 -17.39 -20.13 -16.41
C ALA A 97 -16.11 -19.76 -15.62
N CYS A 98 -15.00 -19.46 -16.31
CA CYS A 98 -13.70 -19.26 -15.65
C CYS A 98 -13.65 -18.11 -14.62
N LEU A 99 -14.52 -17.09 -14.70
CA LEU A 99 -14.49 -15.96 -13.77
C LEU A 99 -15.08 -16.34 -12.41
N SER A 100 -16.19 -17.09 -12.38
CA SER A 100 -16.73 -17.71 -11.16
C SER A 100 -15.80 -18.75 -10.58
N THR A 101 -15.14 -19.56 -11.41
CA THR A 101 -14.08 -20.47 -10.93
C THR A 101 -12.94 -19.70 -10.27
N LEU A 102 -12.50 -18.57 -10.83
CA LEU A 102 -11.50 -17.71 -10.19
C LEU A 102 -12.01 -17.15 -8.85
N GLN A 103 -13.24 -16.64 -8.81
CA GLN A 103 -13.86 -16.13 -7.58
C GLN A 103 -13.88 -17.20 -6.49
N GLU A 104 -14.40 -18.40 -6.82
CA GLU A 104 -14.48 -19.54 -5.90
C GLU A 104 -13.09 -19.95 -5.39
N SER A 105 -12.09 -20.03 -6.29
CA SER A 105 -10.71 -20.40 -5.91
C SER A 105 -10.08 -19.40 -4.94
N ILE A 106 -10.28 -18.08 -5.16
CA ILE A 106 -9.79 -17.04 -4.26
C ILE A 106 -10.52 -17.13 -2.91
N GLU A 107 -11.85 -17.30 -2.92
CA GLU A 107 -12.64 -17.40 -1.69
C GLU A 107 -12.27 -18.63 -0.85
N GLU A 108 -12.06 -19.79 -1.47
CA GLU A 108 -11.63 -21.02 -0.79
C GLU A 108 -10.27 -20.84 -0.11
N LEU A 109 -9.28 -20.29 -0.83
CA LEU A 109 -7.95 -20.03 -0.28
C LEU A 109 -7.99 -18.96 0.82
N LEU A 110 -8.82 -17.92 0.70
CA LEU A 110 -8.99 -16.94 1.76
C LEU A 110 -9.64 -17.53 3.00
N ASP A 111 -10.62 -18.40 2.85
CA ASP A 111 -11.26 -19.06 3.98
C ASP A 111 -10.24 -19.97 4.71
N MET A 112 -9.36 -20.66 3.98
CA MET A 112 -8.21 -21.37 4.58
C MET A 112 -7.25 -20.43 5.34
N ALA A 113 -6.88 -19.30 4.72
CA ALA A 113 -5.99 -18.31 5.35
C ALA A 113 -6.60 -17.70 6.62
N ARG A 114 -7.92 -17.43 6.62
CA ARG A 114 -8.67 -16.94 7.78
C ARG A 114 -8.72 -17.97 8.91
N GLU A 115 -8.96 -19.24 8.58
CA GLU A 115 -8.94 -20.33 9.56
C GLU A 115 -7.57 -20.43 10.24
N ALA A 116 -6.49 -20.48 9.44
CA ALA A 116 -5.12 -20.52 9.96
C ALA A 116 -4.75 -19.27 10.78
N ALA A 117 -5.16 -18.07 10.33
CA ALA A 117 -4.94 -16.81 11.06
C ALA A 117 -5.69 -16.79 12.41
N SER A 118 -6.92 -17.29 12.45
CA SER A 118 -7.75 -17.34 13.66
C SER A 118 -7.11 -18.18 14.77
N GLU A 119 -6.46 -19.29 14.40
CA GLU A 119 -5.71 -20.13 15.35
C GLU A 119 -4.51 -19.39 15.99
N GLU A 120 -3.95 -18.41 15.29
CA GLU A 120 -2.90 -17.51 15.78
C GLU A 120 -3.45 -16.19 16.37
N GLY A 121 -4.76 -16.11 16.60
CA GLY A 121 -5.41 -14.94 17.19
C GLY A 121 -5.46 -13.71 16.26
N ALA A 122 -5.31 -13.93 14.95
CA ALA A 122 -5.39 -12.93 13.91
C ALA A 122 -6.60 -13.18 12.98
N ASP A 123 -6.83 -12.25 12.05
CA ASP A 123 -7.83 -12.31 10.99
C ASP A 123 -7.20 -11.78 9.69
N VAL A 124 -7.87 -11.98 8.55
CA VAL A 124 -7.41 -11.56 7.22
C VAL A 124 -8.27 -10.42 6.70
N VAL A 125 -7.62 -9.36 6.22
CA VAL A 125 -8.27 -8.19 5.61
C VAL A 125 -7.69 -7.92 4.22
N LEU A 126 -8.56 -7.80 3.21
CA LEU A 126 -8.18 -7.32 1.88
C LEU A 126 -8.29 -5.81 1.82
N ALA A 127 -7.18 -5.12 1.56
CA ALA A 127 -7.15 -3.68 1.39
C ALA A 127 -5.90 -3.30 0.59
N GLY A 128 -5.95 -2.23 -0.21
CA GLY A 128 -4.74 -1.72 -0.87
C GLY A 128 -3.72 -1.21 0.16
N ILE A 129 -4.19 -0.44 1.14
CA ILE A 129 -3.42 -0.06 2.33
C ILE A 129 -4.35 -0.28 3.53
N LEU A 130 -3.87 -0.99 4.55
CA LEU A 130 -4.62 -1.21 5.77
C LEU A 130 -4.80 0.13 6.53
N PRO A 131 -6.04 0.58 6.84
CA PRO A 131 -6.27 1.89 7.46
C PRO A 131 -5.58 2.06 8.83
N THR A 132 -5.48 0.99 9.61
CA THR A 132 -4.83 0.97 10.95
C THR A 132 -3.32 0.83 10.91
N LEU A 133 -2.70 0.64 9.74
CA LEU A 133 -1.25 0.53 9.62
C LEU A 133 -0.58 1.84 10.06
N GLY A 134 0.30 1.73 11.06
CA GLY A 134 1.10 2.81 11.61
C GLY A 134 2.54 2.79 11.09
N LYS A 135 3.25 3.90 11.29
CA LYS A 135 4.69 3.95 10.99
C LYS A 135 5.50 3.04 11.93
N SER A 136 5.04 2.88 13.18
CA SER A 136 5.65 2.02 14.19
C SER A 136 5.62 0.54 13.82
N ASP A 137 4.73 0.13 12.91
CA ASP A 137 4.66 -1.23 12.40
C ASP A 137 5.75 -1.52 11.35
N LEU A 138 6.37 -0.49 10.77
CA LEU A 138 7.30 -0.62 9.64
C LEU A 138 8.77 -0.76 10.07
N THR A 139 9.03 -1.46 11.17
CA THR A 139 10.40 -1.72 11.63
C THR A 139 10.96 -3.00 11.02
N LEU A 140 12.29 -3.16 11.03
CA LEU A 140 12.92 -4.40 10.60
C LEU A 140 12.57 -5.59 11.50
N ASP A 141 12.05 -5.37 12.71
CA ASP A 141 11.56 -6.47 13.57
C ASP A 141 10.33 -7.18 12.97
N ASN A 142 9.60 -6.47 12.10
CA ASN A 142 8.46 -6.99 11.37
C ASN A 142 8.81 -7.44 9.95
N ILE A 143 10.08 -7.45 9.53
CA ILE A 143 10.46 -8.00 8.22
C ILE A 143 10.33 -9.52 8.25
N SER A 144 9.84 -10.12 7.16
CA SER A 144 9.82 -11.56 7.01
C SER A 144 11.25 -12.10 7.02
N PRO A 145 11.54 -13.18 7.78
CA PRO A 145 12.89 -13.68 8.03
C PRO A 145 13.51 -14.43 6.81
N MET A 146 13.29 -13.93 5.59
CA MET A 146 13.85 -14.50 4.36
C MET A 146 15.11 -13.74 3.95
N PRO A 147 16.24 -14.42 3.65
CA PRO A 147 17.49 -13.78 3.27
C PRO A 147 17.36 -12.76 2.13
N ARG A 148 16.45 -13.03 1.18
CA ARG A 148 16.19 -12.15 0.03
C ARG A 148 15.74 -10.74 0.43
N TYR A 149 14.94 -10.60 1.49
CA TYR A 149 14.39 -9.31 1.90
C TYR A 149 15.44 -8.43 2.59
N TYR A 150 16.29 -9.04 3.43
CA TYR A 150 17.45 -8.35 4.00
C TYR A 150 18.44 -7.93 2.91
N ALA A 151 18.72 -8.82 1.94
CA ALA A 151 19.60 -8.51 0.83
C ALA A 151 19.07 -7.34 -0.04
N LEU A 152 17.76 -7.29 -0.27
CA LEU A 152 17.09 -6.19 -0.96
C LEU A 152 17.20 -4.89 -0.16
N ASN A 153 16.91 -4.93 1.15
CA ASN A 153 17.01 -3.77 2.04
C ASN A 153 18.42 -3.16 2.04
N GLU A 154 19.44 -3.99 2.21
CA GLU A 154 20.84 -3.55 2.19
C GLU A 154 21.22 -2.92 0.85
N SER A 155 20.80 -3.53 -0.27
CA SER A 155 21.15 -3.07 -1.62
C SER A 155 20.51 -1.73 -1.93
N LEU A 156 19.22 -1.55 -1.62
CA LEU A 156 18.50 -0.30 -1.85
C LEU A 156 18.98 0.82 -0.92
N THR A 157 19.21 0.51 0.36
CA THR A 157 19.72 1.47 1.34
C THR A 157 21.12 1.95 0.95
N ARG A 158 22.01 1.04 0.53
CA ARG A 158 23.36 1.35 0.03
C ARG A 158 23.33 2.22 -1.22
N MET A 159 22.41 1.94 -2.16
CA MET A 159 22.25 2.75 -3.37
C MET A 159 21.75 4.17 -3.09
N ARG A 160 20.82 4.31 -2.13
CA ARG A 160 20.22 5.60 -1.78
C ARG A 160 21.17 6.47 -0.95
N GLY A 161 21.90 5.87 -0.01
CA GLY A 161 22.89 6.55 0.84
C GLY A 161 22.33 7.50 1.90
N ARG A 162 21.01 7.55 2.10
CA ARG A 162 20.29 8.36 3.11
C ARG A 162 18.89 7.80 3.36
N ALA A 163 18.22 8.32 4.39
CA ALA A 163 16.83 7.97 4.72
C ALA A 163 15.84 8.17 3.55
N TYR A 164 14.80 7.36 3.56
CA TYR A 164 13.63 7.40 2.71
C TYR A 164 12.74 8.57 3.07
N ARG A 165 12.73 9.62 2.23
CA ARG A 165 11.82 10.77 2.35
C ARG A 165 10.60 10.52 1.49
N LEU A 166 9.44 10.57 2.11
CA LEU A 166 8.13 10.47 1.47
C LEU A 166 7.43 11.82 1.62
N GLN A 167 6.89 12.34 0.51
CA GLN A 167 5.97 13.47 0.53
C GLN A 167 4.78 13.15 -0.38
N ILE A 168 3.60 12.98 0.22
CA ILE A 168 2.36 12.74 -0.51
C ILE A 168 1.35 13.80 -0.08
N GLN A 169 0.81 14.50 -1.05
CA GLN A 169 -0.22 15.51 -0.86
C GLN A 169 -1.55 14.99 -1.39
N GLY A 170 -2.56 14.92 -0.52
CA GLY A 170 -3.95 14.67 -0.87
C GLY A 170 -4.87 15.64 -0.13
N ARG A 171 -5.96 15.15 0.49
CA ARG A 171 -6.80 15.99 1.37
C ARG A 171 -6.06 16.40 2.65
N ASP A 172 -5.24 15.49 3.16
CA ASP A 172 -4.22 15.74 4.16
C ASP A 172 -2.83 15.72 3.50
N GLU A 173 -1.80 16.15 4.23
CA GLU A 173 -0.41 16.03 3.82
C GLU A 173 0.32 15.00 4.69
N LEU A 174 1.14 14.17 4.04
CA LEU A 174 2.05 13.24 4.69
C LEU A 174 3.48 13.56 4.26
N GLN A 175 4.31 13.93 5.23
CA GLN A 175 5.74 14.08 5.07
C GLN A 175 6.46 13.28 6.15
N ILE A 176 7.21 12.24 5.75
CA ILE A 176 7.95 11.39 6.69
C ILE A 176 9.34 11.04 6.18
N GLU A 177 10.21 10.71 7.14
CA GLU A 177 11.45 9.99 6.88
C GLU A 177 11.35 8.56 7.44
N HIS A 178 11.87 7.59 6.69
CA HIS A 178 11.96 6.18 7.06
C HIS A 178 13.36 5.66 6.72
N ASP A 179 13.87 4.64 7.39
CA ASP A 179 15.27 4.20 7.24
C ASP A 179 15.43 2.85 6.52
N SER A 180 14.33 2.15 6.28
CA SER A 180 14.32 0.86 5.59
C SER A 180 13.28 0.77 4.48
N VAL A 181 13.37 -0.32 3.69
CA VAL A 181 12.43 -0.67 2.62
C VAL A 181 11.04 -1.07 3.13
N MET A 182 10.80 -1.15 4.44
CA MET A 182 9.53 -1.57 5.02
C MET A 182 8.32 -0.71 4.62
N LEU A 183 8.53 0.50 4.08
CA LEU A 183 7.46 1.29 3.46
C LEU A 183 6.72 0.52 2.34
N GLU A 184 7.37 -0.48 1.72
CA GLU A 184 6.74 -1.33 0.72
C GLU A 184 5.65 -2.24 1.29
N ALA A 185 5.79 -2.66 2.56
CA ALA A 185 4.83 -3.53 3.24
C ALA A 185 3.46 -2.87 3.46
N CYS A 186 3.34 -1.57 3.19
CA CYS A 186 2.06 -0.88 3.20
C CYS A 186 1.14 -1.28 2.05
N ASN A 187 1.67 -1.89 0.98
CA ASN A 187 0.94 -2.09 -0.27
C ASN A 187 0.51 -3.56 -0.41
N CYS A 188 -0.79 -3.79 -0.61
CA CYS A 188 -1.31 -5.08 -1.10
C CYS A 188 -2.05 -4.92 -2.44
N SER A 189 -2.03 -5.95 -3.27
CA SER A 189 -2.57 -6.01 -4.64
C SER A 189 -3.26 -7.36 -4.93
N CYS A 190 -4.24 -7.39 -5.85
CA CYS A 190 -4.55 -8.59 -6.65
C CYS A 190 -3.95 -8.37 -8.04
N GLN A 191 -2.86 -9.08 -8.32
CA GLN A 191 -2.14 -8.95 -9.57
C GLN A 191 -2.72 -9.93 -10.58
N VAL A 192 -3.19 -9.44 -11.73
CA VAL A 192 -3.87 -10.28 -12.73
C VAL A 192 -2.90 -10.61 -13.86
N HIS A 193 -2.78 -11.88 -14.21
CA HIS A 193 -1.90 -12.34 -15.29
C HIS A 193 -2.73 -12.75 -16.49
N LEU A 194 -2.31 -12.36 -17.68
CA LEU A 194 -2.89 -12.81 -18.95
C LEU A 194 -1.78 -13.35 -19.84
N GLN A 195 -1.87 -14.63 -20.22
CA GLN A 195 -0.99 -15.24 -21.21
C GLN A 195 -1.29 -14.66 -22.60
N VAL A 196 -0.23 -14.31 -23.33
CA VAL A 196 -0.32 -13.63 -24.63
C VAL A 196 0.61 -14.30 -25.64
N ASP A 197 0.12 -14.49 -26.85
CA ASP A 197 0.92 -15.04 -27.94
C ASP A 197 2.06 -14.08 -28.31
N SER A 198 3.25 -14.63 -28.58
CA SER A 198 4.46 -13.84 -28.86
C SER A 198 4.28 -12.85 -30.02
N THR A 199 3.47 -13.19 -31.02
CA THR A 199 3.21 -12.36 -32.22
C THR A 199 2.27 -11.19 -31.96
N GLU A 200 1.46 -11.23 -30.89
CA GLU A 200 0.53 -10.14 -30.51
C GLU A 200 0.93 -9.46 -29.20
N PHE A 201 2.10 -9.77 -28.65
CA PHE A 201 2.54 -9.26 -27.36
C PHE A 201 2.61 -7.73 -27.32
N ALA A 202 3.27 -7.11 -28.31
CA ALA A 202 3.41 -5.65 -28.38
C ALA A 202 2.04 -4.92 -28.41
N PRO A 203 1.11 -5.23 -29.33
CA PRO A 203 -0.20 -4.56 -29.35
C PRO A 203 -1.02 -4.83 -28.08
N MET A 204 -1.01 -6.04 -27.52
CA MET A 204 -1.75 -6.33 -26.28
C MET A 204 -1.13 -5.62 -25.06
N TYR A 205 0.20 -5.53 -24.97
CA TYR A 205 0.87 -4.77 -23.92
C TYR A 205 0.58 -3.28 -24.02
N ASN A 206 0.59 -2.71 -25.23
CA ASN A 206 0.22 -1.30 -25.45
C ASN A 206 -1.27 -1.04 -25.11
N ALA A 207 -2.16 -1.97 -25.43
CA ALA A 207 -3.55 -1.91 -24.98
C ALA A 207 -3.64 -1.93 -23.44
N ALA A 208 -2.97 -2.87 -22.76
CA ALA A 208 -2.94 -2.92 -21.30
C ALA A 208 -2.46 -1.59 -20.69
N GLN A 209 -1.40 -1.00 -21.26
CA GLN A 209 -0.87 0.29 -20.84
C GLN A 209 -1.88 1.43 -21.02
N ALA A 210 -2.51 1.54 -22.19
CA ALA A 210 -3.52 2.57 -22.45
C ALA A 210 -4.73 2.46 -21.51
N MET A 211 -5.17 1.23 -21.23
CA MET A 211 -6.35 0.94 -20.41
C MET A 211 -6.10 1.05 -18.90
N THR A 212 -4.83 1.13 -18.48
CA THR A 212 -4.46 1.13 -17.06
C THR A 212 -5.10 2.28 -16.28
N GLY A 213 -5.14 3.49 -16.83
CA GLY A 213 -5.75 4.65 -16.16
C GLY A 213 -7.25 4.47 -15.91
N PRO A 214 -8.07 4.22 -16.95
CA PRO A 214 -9.50 3.97 -16.77
C PRO A 214 -9.83 2.77 -15.88
N VAL A 215 -9.10 1.67 -16.01
CA VAL A 215 -9.27 0.49 -15.14
C VAL A 215 -8.99 0.86 -13.69
N LEU A 216 -7.87 1.54 -13.43
CA LEU A 216 -7.52 1.94 -12.07
C LEU A 216 -8.54 2.90 -11.46
N ALA A 217 -9.09 3.83 -12.24
CA ALA A 217 -10.11 4.77 -11.76
C ALA A 217 -11.33 4.07 -11.13
N ALA A 218 -11.76 2.94 -11.69
CA ALA A 218 -12.86 2.12 -11.15
C ALA A 218 -12.44 1.18 -10.01
N ALA A 219 -11.14 0.91 -9.87
CA ALA A 219 -10.59 -0.08 -8.94
C ALA A 219 -9.99 0.53 -7.65
N VAL A 220 -9.82 1.85 -7.58
CA VAL A 220 -9.10 2.50 -6.47
C VAL A 220 -9.57 2.07 -5.06
N ASN A 221 -8.63 1.67 -4.19
CA ASN A 221 -8.94 1.14 -2.85
C ASN A 221 -7.85 1.44 -1.79
N SER A 222 -7.14 2.57 -1.87
CA SER A 222 -6.14 2.94 -0.85
C SER A 222 -6.05 4.44 -0.55
N PRO A 223 -7.14 5.07 -0.06
CA PRO A 223 -7.17 6.51 0.17
C PRO A 223 -6.47 6.96 1.45
N VAL A 224 -6.06 6.04 2.33
CA VAL A 224 -5.55 6.37 3.65
C VAL A 224 -4.21 5.69 3.92
N LEU A 225 -3.27 6.42 4.50
CA LEU A 225 -1.98 5.91 4.97
C LEU A 225 -1.58 6.63 6.27
N PHE A 226 -1.24 5.89 7.32
CA PHE A 226 -0.94 6.42 8.67
C PHE A 226 -2.04 7.37 9.19
N GLY A 227 -3.30 7.03 8.89
CA GLY A 227 -4.48 7.83 9.23
C GLY A 227 -4.57 9.19 8.53
N LYS A 228 -3.81 9.42 7.45
CA LYS A 228 -3.89 10.61 6.57
C LYS A 228 -4.66 10.26 5.31
N ARG A 229 -5.58 11.14 4.90
CA ARG A 229 -6.39 11.01 3.68
C ARG A 229 -5.63 11.57 2.48
N LEU A 230 -5.16 10.69 1.60
CA LEU A 230 -4.20 11.01 0.54
C LEU A 230 -4.83 10.85 -0.86
N TRP A 231 -4.17 10.14 -1.77
CA TRP A 231 -4.66 9.89 -3.13
C TRP A 231 -5.68 8.76 -3.11
N ALA A 232 -6.63 8.74 -4.05
CA ALA A 232 -7.57 7.61 -4.17
C ALA A 232 -6.83 6.25 -4.23
N GLU A 233 -5.71 6.20 -4.95
CA GLU A 233 -4.78 5.07 -4.91
C GLU A 233 -3.40 5.51 -4.41
N THR A 234 -3.24 5.62 -3.09
CA THR A 234 -1.99 6.07 -2.46
C THR A 234 -0.82 5.12 -2.71
N ARG A 235 -1.07 3.82 -2.91
CA ARG A 235 -0.03 2.84 -3.23
C ARG A 235 0.87 3.27 -4.40
N ILE A 236 0.29 3.90 -5.43
CA ILE A 236 1.05 4.36 -6.60
C ILE A 236 2.09 5.42 -6.22
N ALA A 237 1.69 6.39 -5.40
CA ALA A 237 2.58 7.46 -4.94
C ALA A 237 3.59 6.95 -3.91
N LEU A 238 3.16 6.06 -3.01
CA LEU A 238 3.99 5.45 -1.98
C LEU A 238 5.12 4.65 -2.63
N PHE A 239 4.78 3.60 -3.39
CA PHE A 239 5.77 2.69 -3.99
C PHE A 239 6.81 3.45 -4.83
N ARG A 240 6.34 4.43 -5.64
CA ARG A 240 7.23 5.24 -6.48
C ARG A 240 8.31 5.97 -5.68
N GLN A 241 7.99 6.43 -4.47
CA GLN A 241 8.91 7.21 -3.63
C GLN A 241 9.71 6.33 -2.65
N SER A 242 9.14 5.21 -2.19
CA SER A 242 9.76 4.31 -1.21
C SER A 242 10.87 3.42 -1.77
N ILE A 243 10.91 3.13 -3.07
CA ILE A 243 12.12 2.57 -3.72
C ILE A 243 12.87 3.55 -4.62
N ASP A 244 12.62 4.86 -4.50
CA ASP A 244 13.39 5.84 -5.24
C ASP A 244 14.83 5.90 -4.71
N THR A 245 15.78 5.46 -5.54
CA THR A 245 17.22 5.41 -5.19
C THR A 245 17.98 6.65 -5.69
N ARG A 246 17.29 7.64 -6.28
CA ARG A 246 17.93 8.84 -6.84
C ARG A 246 18.44 9.77 -5.73
N SER A 247 19.69 10.21 -5.87
CA SER A 247 20.26 11.27 -5.02
C SER A 247 19.87 12.65 -5.53
N THR A 248 19.46 13.56 -4.64
CA THR A 248 19.07 14.96 -4.98
C THR A 248 20.19 15.81 -5.60
N SER A 249 21.42 15.29 -5.70
CA SER A 249 22.62 16.00 -6.14
C SER A 249 22.84 16.03 -7.67
N VAL A 250 21.91 15.53 -8.49
CA VAL A 250 22.08 15.49 -9.95
C VAL A 250 20.84 16.02 -10.69
N HIS A 251 20.52 17.31 -10.51
CA HIS A 251 19.37 17.99 -11.13
C HIS A 251 19.33 17.89 -12.68
N LEU A 252 20.48 17.76 -13.34
CA LEU A 252 20.58 17.71 -14.82
C LEU A 252 20.50 16.30 -15.41
N ARG A 253 20.51 15.24 -14.58
CA ARG A 253 20.49 13.86 -15.07
C ARG A 253 19.17 13.21 -14.70
N GLU A 254 18.32 13.00 -15.71
CA GLU A 254 17.09 12.24 -15.56
C GLU A 254 17.44 10.76 -15.36
N PHE A 255 17.26 10.26 -14.13
CA PHE A 255 17.29 8.84 -13.83
C PHE A 255 15.86 8.31 -13.72
N SER A 256 15.60 7.16 -14.35
CA SER A 256 14.35 6.41 -14.20
C SER A 256 14.23 5.81 -12.80
N THR A 257 13.01 5.80 -12.26
CA THR A 257 12.67 5.08 -11.03
C THR A 257 12.42 3.62 -11.35
N ARG A 258 12.75 2.71 -10.41
CA ARG A 258 12.47 1.27 -10.59
C ARG A 258 10.99 0.94 -10.60
N VAL A 259 10.16 1.70 -9.87
CA VAL A 259 8.71 1.72 -10.08
C VAL A 259 8.42 2.56 -11.31
N ARG A 260 7.78 2.00 -12.32
CA ARG A 260 7.54 2.73 -13.56
C ARG A 260 6.29 2.30 -14.30
N PHE A 261 5.66 3.28 -14.91
CA PHE A 261 4.65 3.07 -15.94
C PHE A 261 5.32 2.71 -17.28
N GLY A 262 6.46 3.32 -17.59
CA GLY A 262 7.15 3.24 -18.88
C GLY A 262 7.33 4.63 -19.48
N ASP A 263 8.02 4.69 -20.63
CA ASP A 263 8.36 5.96 -21.30
C ASP A 263 8.04 5.97 -22.80
N ARG A 264 7.61 4.85 -23.39
CA ARG A 264 7.22 4.74 -24.80
C ARG A 264 6.36 3.50 -25.04
N TRP A 265 5.64 3.50 -26.17
CA TRP A 265 4.97 2.31 -26.70
C TRP A 265 5.99 1.25 -27.15
N VAL A 266 5.62 -0.02 -26.98
CA VAL A 266 6.36 -1.18 -27.51
C VAL A 266 6.09 -1.30 -29.00
N LYS A 267 7.09 -1.67 -29.81
CA LYS A 267 6.95 -1.72 -31.27
C LYS A 267 6.89 -3.14 -31.82
N GLU A 268 7.81 -3.98 -31.39
CA GLU A 268 8.08 -5.27 -32.03
C GLU A 268 7.80 -6.43 -31.09
N SER A 269 8.38 -6.45 -29.90
CA SER A 269 8.29 -7.62 -29.02
C SER A 269 8.54 -7.32 -27.55
N VAL A 270 8.24 -8.31 -26.71
CA VAL A 270 8.57 -8.31 -25.28
C VAL A 270 10.05 -8.07 -24.99
N ALA A 271 10.96 -8.44 -25.90
CA ALA A 271 12.39 -8.29 -25.71
C ALA A 271 12.80 -6.82 -25.53
N GLU A 272 12.10 -5.87 -26.17
CA GLU A 272 12.35 -4.44 -26.01
C GLU A 272 12.19 -3.97 -24.55
N LEU A 273 11.22 -4.54 -23.83
CA LEU A 273 10.94 -4.18 -22.44
C LEU A 273 12.07 -4.66 -21.52
N PHE A 274 12.54 -5.89 -21.74
CA PHE A 274 13.68 -6.45 -21.00
C PHE A 274 14.98 -5.72 -21.32
N GLN A 275 15.25 -5.45 -22.60
CA GLN A 275 16.39 -4.65 -23.04
C GLN A 275 16.39 -3.26 -22.37
N GLU A 276 15.23 -2.61 -22.33
CA GLU A 276 15.06 -1.32 -21.69
C GLU A 276 15.41 -1.38 -20.20
N ASP A 277 14.91 -2.38 -19.48
CA ASP A 277 15.17 -2.51 -18.05
C ASP A 277 16.63 -2.84 -17.75
N ILE A 278 17.26 -3.71 -18.55
CA ILE A 278 18.69 -4.05 -18.45
C ILE A 278 19.56 -2.81 -18.70
N ALA A 279 19.19 -1.99 -19.69
CA ALA A 279 19.93 -0.77 -20.03
C ALA A 279 19.83 0.32 -18.95
N GLN A 280 18.67 0.42 -18.27
CA GLN A 280 18.40 1.48 -17.31
C GLN A 280 18.80 1.12 -15.87
N PHE A 281 18.69 -0.14 -15.47
CA PHE A 281 18.80 -0.54 -14.07
C PHE A 281 19.96 -1.48 -13.79
N ARG A 282 20.76 -1.12 -12.78
CA ARG A 282 21.83 -1.97 -12.27
C ARG A 282 21.28 -3.24 -11.62
N VAL A 283 22.09 -4.30 -11.59
CA VAL A 283 21.77 -5.53 -10.85
C VAL A 283 21.76 -5.24 -9.34
N LEU A 284 20.67 -5.61 -8.65
CA LEU A 284 20.57 -5.52 -7.18
C LEU A 284 20.90 -6.85 -6.51
N LEU A 285 20.38 -7.93 -7.07
CA LEU A 285 20.48 -9.28 -6.54
C LEU A 285 21.16 -10.15 -7.59
N ALA A 286 22.04 -11.04 -7.14
CA ALA A 286 22.68 -12.03 -7.99
C ALA A 286 22.59 -13.41 -7.32
N GLN A 287 22.54 -14.44 -8.15
CA GLN A 287 22.72 -15.82 -7.75
C GLN A 287 24.13 -16.29 -8.13
N GLU A 288 24.72 -17.15 -7.31
CA GLU A 288 26.10 -17.64 -7.51
C GLU A 288 26.25 -18.53 -8.76
N THR A 289 25.20 -19.29 -9.09
CA THR A 289 25.17 -20.21 -10.22
C THR A 289 23.96 -19.95 -11.09
N VAL A 290 24.21 -19.64 -12.37
CA VAL A 290 23.17 -19.54 -13.40
C VAL A 290 23.58 -20.48 -14.54
N GLU A 291 22.68 -21.38 -14.91
CA GLU A 291 22.88 -22.31 -16.02
C GLU A 291 22.97 -21.55 -17.36
N ASP A 292 23.73 -22.07 -18.32
CA ASP A 292 23.81 -21.45 -19.65
C ASP A 292 22.55 -21.77 -20.46
N PRO A 293 21.73 -20.77 -20.84
CA PRO A 293 20.49 -21.04 -21.56
C PRO A 293 20.74 -21.63 -22.97
N PHE A 294 21.91 -21.38 -23.57
CA PHE A 294 22.24 -21.95 -24.88
C PHE A 294 22.62 -23.43 -24.81
N GLU A 295 23.20 -23.88 -23.70
CA GLU A 295 23.47 -25.30 -23.48
C GLU A 295 22.16 -26.08 -23.30
N GLN A 296 21.20 -25.51 -22.55
CA GLN A 296 19.85 -26.07 -22.40
C GLN A 296 19.13 -26.18 -23.75
N LEU A 297 19.09 -25.09 -24.53
CA LEU A 297 18.49 -25.09 -25.86
C LEU A 297 19.16 -26.10 -26.80
N ALA A 298 20.49 -26.25 -26.74
CA ALA A 298 21.22 -27.24 -27.54
C ALA A 298 20.91 -28.69 -27.13
N ALA A 299 20.59 -28.92 -25.85
CA ALA A 299 20.13 -30.21 -25.33
C ALA A 299 18.65 -30.52 -25.66
N GLY A 300 17.90 -29.54 -26.18
CA GLY A 300 16.46 -29.65 -26.44
C GLY A 300 15.59 -29.27 -25.24
N ASP A 301 16.19 -28.77 -24.16
CA ASP A 301 15.50 -28.29 -22.96
C ASP A 301 15.07 -26.83 -23.12
N ILE A 302 14.07 -26.41 -22.31
CA ILE A 302 13.59 -25.04 -22.28
C ILE A 302 14.25 -24.29 -21.11
N PRO A 303 15.04 -23.22 -21.38
CA PRO A 303 15.80 -22.54 -20.36
C PRO A 303 14.89 -21.74 -19.42
N ARG A 304 15.12 -21.81 -18.11
CA ARG A 304 14.37 -21.00 -17.13
C ARG A 304 14.65 -19.50 -17.21
N LEU A 305 15.73 -19.06 -17.86
CA LEU A 305 16.13 -17.64 -17.94
C LEU A 305 16.25 -16.99 -16.53
N GLN A 306 16.94 -17.67 -15.61
CA GLN A 306 16.94 -17.33 -14.18
C GLN A 306 17.52 -15.94 -13.89
N ALA A 307 18.58 -15.51 -14.61
CA ALA A 307 19.17 -14.20 -14.41
C ALA A 307 18.22 -13.09 -14.92
N LEU A 308 17.55 -13.33 -16.05
CA LEU A 308 16.53 -12.42 -16.57
C LEU A 308 15.33 -12.29 -15.63
N GLN A 309 14.79 -13.42 -15.14
CA GLN A 309 13.68 -13.41 -14.19
C GLN A 309 14.05 -12.72 -12.88
N LEU A 310 15.25 -12.99 -12.34
CA LEU A 310 15.72 -12.34 -11.11
C LEU A 310 15.90 -10.84 -11.28
N HIS A 311 16.46 -10.38 -12.41
CA HIS A 311 16.58 -8.94 -12.70
C HIS A 311 15.22 -8.28 -12.85
N ASN A 312 14.31 -8.89 -13.63
CA ASN A 312 12.94 -8.42 -13.83
C ASN A 312 12.16 -8.32 -12.50
N GLY A 313 12.39 -9.25 -11.57
CA GLY A 313 11.81 -9.21 -10.22
C GLY A 313 12.26 -8.02 -9.37
N THR A 314 13.33 -7.32 -9.76
CA THR A 314 13.84 -6.11 -9.08
C THR A 314 13.53 -4.80 -9.83
N VAL A 315 12.70 -4.89 -10.89
CA VAL A 315 12.17 -3.76 -11.63
C VAL A 315 10.64 -3.84 -11.58
N TYR A 316 9.99 -2.77 -11.11
CA TYR A 316 8.58 -2.81 -10.72
C TYR A 316 7.75 -2.04 -11.76
N ARG A 317 7.41 -2.72 -12.85
CA ARG A 317 6.50 -2.17 -13.87
C ARG A 317 5.05 -2.38 -13.46
N TRP A 318 4.20 -1.40 -13.69
CA TRP A 318 2.76 -1.51 -13.39
C TRP A 318 2.03 -2.52 -14.27
N ASN A 319 2.40 -2.62 -15.54
CA ASN A 319 2.16 -3.82 -16.36
C ASN A 319 3.53 -4.47 -16.60
N ARG A 320 3.75 -5.67 -16.06
CA ARG A 320 5.05 -6.34 -16.16
C ARG A 320 5.02 -7.41 -17.26
N PRO A 321 6.03 -7.44 -18.15
CA PRO A 321 6.24 -8.60 -19.01
C PRO A 321 6.84 -9.74 -18.21
N CYS A 322 6.25 -10.93 -18.29
CA CYS A 322 6.81 -12.10 -17.63
C CYS A 322 7.00 -13.24 -18.63
N TYR A 323 8.07 -13.98 -18.40
CA TYR A 323 8.38 -15.24 -19.05
C TYR A 323 8.20 -16.35 -18.00
N GLY A 324 7.54 -17.43 -18.39
CA GLY A 324 7.32 -18.58 -17.53
C GLY A 324 7.40 -19.89 -18.30
N ILE A 325 7.41 -21.00 -17.57
CA ILE A 325 7.35 -22.36 -18.14
C ILE A 325 6.23 -23.10 -17.43
N SER A 326 5.27 -23.61 -18.19
CA SER A 326 4.16 -24.44 -17.69
C SER A 326 4.11 -25.72 -18.52
N GLU A 327 4.00 -26.88 -17.87
CA GLU A 327 3.96 -28.18 -18.55
C GLU A 327 5.13 -28.39 -19.54
N GLY A 328 6.31 -27.85 -19.21
CA GLY A 328 7.51 -27.91 -20.06
C GLY A 328 7.49 -26.98 -21.28
N LYS A 329 6.47 -26.12 -21.44
CA LYS A 329 6.37 -25.15 -22.53
C LYS A 329 6.65 -23.72 -22.05
N PRO A 330 7.48 -22.95 -22.76
CA PRO A 330 7.69 -21.56 -22.44
C PRO A 330 6.50 -20.71 -22.88
N HIS A 331 6.09 -19.75 -22.06
CA HIS A 331 5.00 -18.83 -22.38
C HIS A 331 5.33 -17.40 -21.96
N LEU A 332 4.59 -16.44 -22.51
CA LEU A 332 4.65 -15.04 -22.15
C LEU A 332 3.34 -14.61 -21.50
N ARG A 333 3.44 -13.73 -20.50
CA ARG A 333 2.28 -13.14 -19.83
C ARG A 333 2.46 -11.64 -19.60
N ILE A 334 1.35 -10.92 -19.58
CA ILE A 334 1.27 -9.55 -19.06
C ILE A 334 0.70 -9.65 -17.65
N GLU A 335 1.42 -9.11 -16.68
CA GLU A 335 1.03 -9.07 -15.27
C GLU A 335 0.59 -7.64 -14.91
N CYS A 336 -0.70 -7.46 -14.66
CA CYS A 336 -1.33 -6.23 -14.23
C CYS A 336 -1.20 -6.06 -12.72
N ARG A 337 -0.28 -5.19 -12.28
CA ARG A 337 0.06 -4.98 -10.87
C ARG A 337 -0.58 -3.74 -10.25
N VAL A 338 -1.38 -3.00 -11.02
CA VAL A 338 -1.99 -1.74 -10.53
C VAL A 338 -3.19 -1.97 -9.62
N LEU A 339 -3.86 -3.10 -9.74
CA LEU A 339 -5.10 -3.37 -9.02
C LEU A 339 -4.81 -3.55 -7.52
N PRO A 340 -5.54 -2.85 -6.64
CA PRO A 340 -5.40 -3.05 -5.20
C PRO A 340 -6.04 -4.36 -4.76
N SER A 341 -5.59 -4.84 -3.60
CA SER A 341 -6.29 -5.87 -2.84
C SER A 341 -7.61 -5.31 -2.30
N GLY A 342 -8.66 -6.11 -2.33
CA GLY A 342 -10.03 -5.76 -1.97
C GLY A 342 -10.72 -4.78 -2.94
N PRO A 343 -11.90 -4.25 -2.56
CA PRO A 343 -12.54 -4.44 -1.25
C PRO A 343 -13.14 -5.82 -1.05
N THR A 344 -13.52 -6.55 -2.10
CA THR A 344 -13.96 -7.95 -2.03
C THR A 344 -13.40 -8.75 -3.20
N VAL A 345 -13.44 -10.09 -3.08
CA VAL A 345 -13.10 -10.98 -4.18
C VAL A 345 -13.98 -10.73 -5.40
N LEU A 346 -15.28 -10.49 -5.19
CA LEU A 346 -16.20 -10.14 -6.28
C LEU A 346 -15.75 -8.86 -7.01
N ASP A 347 -15.31 -7.85 -6.25
CA ASP A 347 -14.78 -6.62 -6.81
C ASP A 347 -13.45 -6.83 -7.57
N GLU A 348 -12.55 -7.69 -7.05
CA GLU A 348 -11.27 -8.05 -7.66
C GLU A 348 -11.46 -8.81 -8.97
N VAL A 349 -12.34 -9.81 -9.01
CA VAL A 349 -12.66 -10.56 -10.23
C VAL A 349 -13.38 -9.68 -11.24
N ALA A 350 -14.24 -8.76 -10.80
CA ALA A 350 -14.83 -7.74 -11.68
C ALA A 350 -13.76 -6.84 -12.32
N ASN A 351 -12.75 -6.40 -11.55
CA ASN A 351 -11.62 -5.63 -12.07
C ASN A 351 -10.80 -6.46 -13.07
N ALA A 352 -10.55 -7.73 -12.78
CA ALA A 352 -9.85 -8.65 -13.68
C ALA A 352 -10.60 -8.83 -15.01
N ALA A 353 -11.91 -9.10 -14.96
CA ALA A 353 -12.76 -9.24 -16.14
C ALA A 353 -12.76 -7.96 -16.98
N PHE A 354 -12.87 -6.79 -16.36
CA PHE A 354 -12.84 -5.51 -17.05
C PHE A 354 -11.50 -5.27 -17.74
N TRP A 355 -10.38 -5.50 -17.05
CA TRP A 355 -9.04 -5.35 -17.63
C TRP A 355 -8.79 -6.34 -18.77
N ILE A 356 -9.05 -7.64 -18.56
CA ILE A 356 -8.88 -8.68 -19.59
C ILE A 356 -9.72 -8.37 -20.82
N GLY A 357 -11.00 -8.04 -20.62
CA GLY A 357 -11.92 -7.68 -21.69
C GLY A 357 -11.43 -6.49 -22.50
N LEU A 358 -10.92 -5.44 -21.85
CA LEU A 358 -10.36 -4.29 -22.54
C LEU A 358 -9.09 -4.61 -23.33
N VAL A 359 -8.18 -5.39 -22.75
CA VAL A 359 -6.93 -5.79 -23.43
C VAL A 359 -7.24 -6.63 -24.68
N LEU A 360 -8.19 -7.55 -24.59
CA LEU A 360 -8.63 -8.39 -25.72
C LEU A 360 -9.46 -7.61 -26.74
N GLY A 361 -10.24 -6.63 -26.26
CA GLY A 361 -11.19 -5.86 -27.06
C GLY A 361 -10.58 -4.67 -27.81
N ALA A 362 -9.53 -4.05 -27.27
CA ALA A 362 -9.00 -2.76 -27.73
C ALA A 362 -8.75 -2.69 -29.25
N LYS A 363 -8.24 -3.76 -29.86
CA LYS A 363 -7.96 -3.81 -31.30
C LYS A 363 -9.21 -3.67 -32.17
N TYR A 364 -10.39 -4.08 -31.68
CA TYR A 364 -11.63 -4.03 -32.46
C TYR A 364 -12.16 -2.60 -32.61
N GLU A 365 -12.00 -1.79 -31.58
CA GLU A 365 -12.47 -0.40 -31.56
C GLU A 365 -11.39 0.58 -32.01
N TYR A 366 -10.14 0.37 -31.57
CA TYR A 366 -9.07 1.33 -31.75
C TYR A 366 -8.05 0.96 -32.83
N GLY A 367 -8.04 -0.29 -33.32
CA GLY A 367 -6.96 -0.77 -34.18
C GLY A 367 -5.62 -0.73 -33.42
N ASP A 368 -4.62 -0.07 -34.00
CA ASP A 368 -3.40 0.28 -33.26
C ASP A 368 -3.64 1.53 -32.41
N ILE A 369 -3.87 1.33 -31.12
CA ILE A 369 -4.10 2.42 -30.17
C ILE A 369 -2.92 3.41 -30.09
N THR A 370 -1.71 2.99 -30.44
CA THR A 370 -0.52 3.84 -30.38
C THR A 370 -0.52 4.96 -31.42
N GLU A 371 -1.31 4.81 -32.48
CA GLU A 371 -1.53 5.83 -33.51
C GLU A 371 -2.56 6.89 -33.08
N ARG A 372 -3.37 6.56 -32.08
CA ARG A 372 -4.57 7.33 -31.68
C ARG A 372 -4.49 7.93 -30.29
N LEU A 373 -3.66 7.37 -29.42
CA LEU A 373 -3.40 7.86 -28.07
C LEU A 373 -1.89 8.05 -27.87
N SER A 374 -1.48 9.25 -27.46
CA SER A 374 -0.08 9.49 -27.14
C SER A 374 0.31 8.73 -25.86
N PHE A 375 1.56 8.27 -25.77
CA PHE A 375 2.05 7.60 -24.57
C PHE A 375 1.99 8.52 -23.34
N ASP A 376 2.27 9.81 -23.53
CA ASP A 376 2.22 10.82 -22.48
C ASP A 376 0.79 11.01 -21.95
N ASP A 377 -0.22 10.97 -22.82
CA ASP A 377 -1.63 11.04 -22.39
C ASP A 377 -2.03 9.76 -21.63
N ALA A 378 -1.60 8.57 -22.06
CA ALA A 378 -1.83 7.33 -21.31
C ALA A 378 -1.20 7.38 -19.91
N LYS A 379 0.03 7.88 -19.80
CA LYS A 379 0.75 8.08 -18.53
C LYS A 379 0.09 9.15 -17.67
N TYR A 380 -0.37 10.24 -18.27
CA TYR A 380 -1.13 11.30 -17.60
C TYR A 380 -2.46 10.77 -17.04
N ASN A 381 -3.20 9.99 -17.83
CA ASN A 381 -4.45 9.36 -17.42
C ASN A 381 -4.24 8.43 -16.23
N PHE A 382 -3.20 7.59 -16.28
CA PHE A 382 -2.82 6.73 -15.17
C PHE A 382 -2.57 7.52 -13.86
N LEU A 383 -1.75 8.58 -13.93
CA LEU A 383 -1.44 9.38 -12.74
C LEU A 383 -2.65 10.17 -12.22
N THR A 384 -3.53 10.63 -13.11
CA THR A 384 -4.75 11.36 -12.74
C THR A 384 -5.76 10.42 -12.09
N ALA A 385 -5.97 9.23 -12.67
CA ALA A 385 -6.80 8.16 -12.08
C ALA A 385 -6.27 7.75 -10.70
N SER A 386 -4.96 7.58 -10.56
CA SER A 386 -4.35 7.23 -9.26
C SER A 386 -4.65 8.28 -8.18
N ARG A 387 -4.71 9.57 -8.55
CA ARG A 387 -4.98 10.68 -7.62
C ARG A 387 -6.45 10.81 -7.27
N GLN A 388 -7.31 10.75 -8.29
CA GLN A 388 -8.70 11.21 -8.22
C GLN A 388 -9.74 10.09 -8.34
N GLY A 389 -9.34 8.86 -8.68
CA GLY A 389 -10.28 7.77 -8.94
C GLY A 389 -11.26 8.13 -10.05
N LEU A 390 -12.55 7.91 -9.80
CA LEU A 390 -13.64 8.24 -10.73
C LEU A 390 -13.87 9.73 -10.96
N ASP A 391 -13.30 10.63 -10.16
CA ASP A 391 -13.36 12.07 -10.42
C ASP A 391 -12.33 12.54 -11.48
N ALA A 392 -11.51 11.62 -12.01
CA ALA A 392 -10.50 11.92 -13.01
C ALA A 392 -11.11 12.38 -14.36
N GLY A 393 -10.48 13.38 -14.96
CA GLY A 393 -10.63 13.72 -16.37
C GLY A 393 -9.49 13.13 -17.20
N PHE A 394 -9.82 12.51 -18.34
CA PHE A 394 -8.88 11.87 -19.23
C PHE A 394 -8.70 12.62 -20.55
N ARG A 395 -7.46 12.58 -21.06
CA ARG A 395 -7.14 12.85 -22.45
C ARG A 395 -7.14 11.53 -23.19
N TRP A 396 -8.14 11.32 -24.02
CA TRP A 396 -8.36 10.05 -24.69
C TRP A 396 -8.01 10.12 -26.17
N VAL A 397 -8.41 9.07 -26.88
CA VAL A 397 -8.19 8.86 -28.31
C VAL A 397 -8.57 10.09 -29.13
N ASP A 398 -7.73 10.41 -30.12
CA ASP A 398 -7.89 11.52 -31.06
C ASP A 398 -8.04 12.90 -30.38
N GLY A 399 -7.43 13.05 -29.19
CA GLY A 399 -7.40 14.31 -28.43
C GLY A 399 -8.69 14.64 -27.68
N GLN A 400 -9.61 13.67 -27.53
CA GLN A 400 -10.83 13.84 -26.78
C GLN A 400 -10.56 14.09 -25.29
N SER A 401 -11.39 14.92 -24.66
CA SER A 401 -11.40 15.09 -23.20
C SER A 401 -12.70 14.51 -22.65
N VAL A 402 -12.60 13.57 -21.73
CA VAL A 402 -13.75 12.79 -21.24
C VAL A 402 -13.58 12.50 -19.75
N THR A 403 -14.67 12.41 -19.00
CA THR A 403 -14.60 12.00 -17.59
C THR A 403 -14.41 10.49 -17.47
N ALA A 404 -13.79 10.02 -16.38
CA ALA A 404 -13.62 8.59 -16.16
C ALA A 404 -14.95 7.81 -16.21
N PRO A 405 -16.05 8.25 -15.54
CA PRO A 405 -17.30 7.50 -15.55
C PRO A 405 -17.94 7.46 -16.94
N GLU A 406 -17.95 8.57 -17.67
CA GLU A 406 -18.48 8.65 -19.03
C GLU A 406 -17.72 7.71 -19.98
N LEU A 407 -16.39 7.78 -19.97
CA LEU A 407 -15.56 6.90 -20.79
C LEU A 407 -15.79 5.42 -20.44
N ILE A 408 -15.85 5.10 -19.15
CA ILE A 408 -16.03 3.72 -18.70
C ILE A 408 -17.40 3.18 -19.09
N LEU A 409 -18.47 3.91 -18.79
CA LEU A 409 -19.85 3.46 -19.00
C LEU A 409 -20.20 3.40 -20.50
N GLU A 410 -19.85 4.43 -21.26
CA GLU A 410 -20.34 4.58 -22.64
C GLU A 410 -19.45 3.89 -23.67
N THR A 411 -18.15 3.73 -23.38
CA THR A 411 -17.18 3.20 -24.36
C THR A 411 -16.51 1.91 -23.89
N LEU A 412 -15.92 1.94 -22.69
CA LEU A 412 -15.03 0.85 -22.27
C LEU A 412 -15.79 -0.39 -21.79
N LEU A 413 -16.93 -0.28 -21.12
CA LEU A 413 -17.72 -1.45 -20.74
C LEU A 413 -18.27 -2.22 -21.95
N PRO A 414 -18.85 -1.57 -22.99
CA PRO A 414 -19.18 -2.24 -24.24
C PRO A 414 -17.97 -2.91 -24.91
N LEU A 415 -16.82 -2.25 -24.90
CA LEU A 415 -15.57 -2.79 -25.47
C LEU A 415 -15.07 -4.02 -24.69
N ALA A 416 -15.08 -3.96 -23.36
CA ALA A 416 -14.66 -5.06 -22.50
C ALA A 416 -15.53 -6.29 -22.70
N ARG A 417 -16.86 -6.08 -22.81
CA ARG A 417 -17.83 -7.12 -23.15
C ARG A 417 -17.47 -7.78 -24.49
N ALA A 418 -17.29 -7.01 -25.55
CA ALA A 418 -16.93 -7.53 -26.86
C ALA A 418 -15.60 -8.31 -26.85
N GLY A 419 -14.62 -7.88 -26.04
CA GLY A 419 -13.35 -8.58 -25.86
C GLY A 419 -13.47 -9.95 -25.17
N LEU A 420 -14.45 -10.11 -24.26
CA LEU A 420 -14.69 -11.35 -23.51
C LEU A 420 -15.61 -12.33 -24.24
N GLU A 421 -16.53 -11.87 -25.09
CA GLU A 421 -17.58 -12.69 -25.74
C GLU A 421 -17.07 -13.89 -26.53
N ALA A 422 -15.82 -13.85 -27.00
CA ALA A 422 -15.20 -14.96 -27.71
C ALA A 422 -14.69 -16.09 -26.80
N TYR A 423 -14.63 -15.88 -25.48
CA TYR A 423 -14.01 -16.80 -24.51
C TYR A 423 -14.94 -17.14 -23.35
N VAL A 424 -15.63 -16.14 -22.78
CA VAL A 424 -16.32 -16.25 -21.51
C VAL A 424 -17.84 -16.31 -21.72
N ASP A 425 -18.52 -17.11 -20.90
CA ASP A 425 -19.98 -17.25 -20.96
C ASP A 425 -20.68 -15.92 -20.68
N ARG A 426 -21.77 -15.65 -21.42
CA ARG A 426 -22.50 -14.38 -21.32
C ARG A 426 -22.96 -14.04 -19.90
N SER A 427 -23.40 -15.04 -19.12
CA SER A 427 -23.84 -14.85 -17.74
C SER A 427 -22.71 -14.36 -16.82
N GLU A 428 -21.49 -14.81 -17.06
CA GLU A 428 -20.31 -14.38 -16.30
C GLU A 428 -19.98 -12.92 -16.66
N ILE A 429 -19.97 -12.60 -17.96
CA ILE A 429 -19.73 -11.23 -18.45
C ILE A 429 -20.77 -10.28 -17.85
N ASP A 430 -22.05 -10.66 -17.88
CA ASP A 430 -23.15 -9.87 -17.32
C ASP A 430 -22.97 -9.64 -15.81
N LYS A 431 -22.59 -10.68 -15.06
CA LYS A 431 -22.34 -10.57 -13.61
C LYS A 431 -21.18 -9.62 -13.30
N TYR A 432 -19.99 -9.89 -13.83
CA TYR A 432 -18.77 -9.20 -13.41
C TYR A 432 -18.63 -7.80 -14.01
N LEU A 433 -19.00 -7.59 -15.27
CA LEU A 433 -19.03 -6.23 -15.82
C LEU A 433 -20.21 -5.42 -15.28
N GLY A 434 -21.29 -6.08 -14.83
CA GLY A 434 -22.38 -5.44 -14.08
C GLY A 434 -21.90 -4.80 -12.77
N VAL A 435 -21.02 -5.48 -12.03
CA VAL A 435 -20.40 -4.91 -10.82
C VAL A 435 -19.63 -3.62 -11.13
N ILE A 436 -18.85 -3.59 -12.23
CA ILE A 436 -18.14 -2.38 -12.64
C ILE A 436 -19.11 -1.28 -13.07
N HIS A 437 -20.14 -1.63 -13.84
CA HIS A 437 -21.20 -0.69 -14.23
C HIS A 437 -21.81 0.01 -13.01
N ASP A 438 -22.31 -0.77 -12.05
CA ASP A 438 -23.03 -0.24 -10.89
C ASP A 438 -22.09 0.51 -9.94
N ARG A 439 -20.85 0.04 -9.77
CA ARG A 439 -19.81 0.76 -9.02
C ARG A 439 -19.48 2.12 -9.63
N VAL A 440 -19.35 2.19 -10.96
CA VAL A 440 -19.02 3.44 -11.66
C VAL A 440 -20.22 4.39 -11.67
N GLN A 441 -21.42 3.87 -11.89
CA GLN A 441 -22.66 4.65 -11.89
C GLN A 441 -22.96 5.27 -10.53
N SER A 442 -22.77 4.51 -9.45
CA SER A 442 -22.95 4.98 -8.07
C SER A 442 -21.77 5.81 -7.55
N ARG A 443 -20.65 5.82 -8.28
CA ARG A 443 -19.33 6.34 -7.84
C ARG A 443 -18.77 5.65 -6.58
N GLY A 444 -19.27 4.48 -6.23
CA GLY A 444 -18.97 3.77 -4.98
C GLY A 444 -17.73 2.88 -5.04
N THR A 445 -16.55 3.45 -5.35
CA THR A 445 -15.28 2.70 -5.23
C THR A 445 -14.93 2.42 -3.76
N GLY A 446 -14.03 1.47 -3.50
CA GLY A 446 -13.55 1.22 -2.14
C GLY A 446 -12.94 2.47 -1.48
N SER A 447 -12.23 3.28 -2.28
CA SER A 447 -11.69 4.57 -1.81
C SER A 447 -12.79 5.57 -1.46
N ASP A 448 -13.82 5.69 -2.30
CA ASP A 448 -14.96 6.57 -2.02
C ASP A 448 -15.70 6.13 -0.75
N TRP A 449 -15.94 4.83 -0.59
CA TRP A 449 -16.58 4.27 0.59
C TRP A 449 -15.82 4.58 1.88
N MET A 450 -14.48 4.41 1.90
CA MET A 450 -13.66 4.76 3.07
C MET A 450 -13.73 6.26 3.37
N MET A 451 -13.66 7.10 2.34
CA MET A 451 -13.70 8.56 2.50
C MET A 451 -15.05 9.07 3.00
N ARG A 452 -16.15 8.48 2.53
CA ARG A 452 -17.51 8.77 3.00
C ARG A 452 -17.73 8.29 4.43
N SER A 453 -17.26 7.10 4.76
CA SER A 453 -17.33 6.56 6.12
C SER A 453 -16.58 7.45 7.12
N LEU A 454 -15.38 7.92 6.76
CA LEU A 454 -14.65 8.89 7.60
C LEU A 454 -15.34 10.24 7.72
N SER A 455 -16.06 10.66 6.68
CA SER A 455 -16.84 11.89 6.72
C SER A 455 -18.07 11.74 7.63
N GLU A 456 -18.72 10.57 7.60
CA GLU A 456 -19.86 10.24 8.47
C GLU A 456 -19.49 10.14 9.94
N MET A 457 -18.29 9.63 10.26
CA MET A 457 -17.76 9.66 11.63
C MET A 457 -17.47 11.09 12.12
N GLU A 458 -17.42 12.09 11.22
CA GLU A 458 -17.07 13.48 11.52
C GLU A 458 -15.80 13.57 12.40
N ASP A 459 -15.81 14.40 13.44
CA ASP A 459 -14.76 14.51 14.46
C ASP A 459 -15.06 13.66 15.71
N ARG A 460 -15.95 12.67 15.61
CA ARG A 460 -16.22 11.73 16.70
C ARG A 460 -15.08 10.70 16.79
N GLY A 461 -14.61 10.49 18.02
CA GLY A 461 -13.49 9.58 18.30
C GLY A 461 -12.13 10.08 17.83
N SER A 462 -11.08 9.46 18.36
CA SER A 462 -9.71 9.73 17.93
C SER A 462 -9.48 9.30 16.47
N ARG A 463 -8.39 9.78 15.86
CA ARG A 463 -7.99 9.30 14.52
C ARG A 463 -7.78 7.79 14.53
N SER A 464 -7.17 7.25 15.58
CA SER A 464 -6.92 5.81 15.68
C SER A 464 -8.22 5.03 15.73
N GLU A 465 -9.20 5.46 16.52
CA GLU A 465 -10.50 4.79 16.62
C GLU A 465 -11.23 4.78 15.27
N ARG A 466 -11.21 5.89 14.53
CA ARG A 466 -11.79 5.93 13.17
C ARG A 466 -11.09 4.95 12.22
N MET A 467 -9.76 4.79 12.30
CA MET A 467 -9.05 3.80 11.48
C MET A 467 -9.39 2.37 11.88
N THR A 468 -9.50 2.09 13.18
CA THR A 468 -9.93 0.80 13.71
C THR A 468 -11.36 0.48 13.27
N ALA A 469 -12.29 1.43 13.37
CA ALA A 469 -13.66 1.30 12.89
C ALA A 469 -13.71 0.99 11.39
N LEU A 470 -12.95 1.74 10.57
CA LEU A 470 -12.84 1.45 9.14
C LEU A 470 -12.34 0.03 8.87
N THR A 471 -11.26 -0.37 9.55
CA THR A 471 -10.64 -1.70 9.31
C THR A 471 -11.58 -2.83 9.74
N ALA A 472 -12.23 -2.68 10.88
CA ALA A 472 -13.26 -3.60 11.36
C ALA A 472 -14.43 -3.70 10.37
N ALA A 473 -14.93 -2.55 9.89
CA ALA A 473 -16.01 -2.50 8.92
C ALA A 473 -15.62 -3.16 7.59
N ILE A 474 -14.39 -2.94 7.08
CA ILE A 474 -13.90 -3.63 5.88
C ILE A 474 -13.95 -5.14 6.07
N ALA A 475 -13.41 -5.66 7.18
CA ALA A 475 -13.42 -7.09 7.48
C ALA A 475 -14.85 -7.65 7.59
N ASN A 476 -15.73 -6.94 8.29
CA ASN A 476 -17.13 -7.33 8.46
C ASN A 476 -17.88 -7.36 7.12
N ARG A 477 -17.79 -6.30 6.31
CA ARG A 477 -18.49 -6.22 5.03
C ARG A 477 -17.93 -7.20 3.99
N GLN A 478 -16.63 -7.55 4.06
CA GLN A 478 -16.04 -8.62 3.25
C GLN A 478 -16.71 -9.97 3.48
N SER A 479 -17.15 -10.25 4.71
CA SER A 479 -17.85 -11.51 5.03
C SER A 479 -19.23 -11.62 4.37
N GLU A 480 -19.83 -10.49 3.97
CA GLU A 480 -21.12 -10.48 3.26
C GLU A 480 -21.01 -10.92 1.80
N ARG A 481 -19.79 -10.94 1.23
CA ARG A 481 -19.51 -11.28 -0.18
C ARG A 481 -20.31 -10.43 -1.20
N LYS A 482 -20.67 -9.20 -0.82
CA LYS A 482 -21.31 -8.19 -1.68
C LYS A 482 -20.29 -7.18 -2.20
N PRO A 483 -20.49 -6.61 -3.40
CA PRO A 483 -19.57 -5.63 -3.95
C PRO A 483 -19.58 -4.34 -3.12
N CYS A 484 -18.45 -3.62 -3.10
CA CYS A 484 -18.24 -2.49 -2.19
C CYS A 484 -19.23 -1.33 -2.33
N HIS A 485 -19.79 -1.15 -3.53
CA HIS A 485 -20.75 -0.07 -3.79
C HIS A 485 -22.13 -0.30 -3.13
N GLU A 486 -22.38 -1.52 -2.65
CA GLU A 486 -23.58 -1.87 -1.86
C GLU A 486 -23.36 -1.78 -0.34
N TRP A 487 -22.13 -1.53 0.11
CA TRP A 487 -21.81 -1.52 1.54
C TRP A 487 -22.43 -0.32 2.25
N GLU A 488 -23.00 -0.58 3.43
CA GLU A 488 -23.30 0.48 4.39
C GLU A 488 -22.00 1.15 4.86
N LEU A 489 -22.07 2.44 5.18
CA LEU A 489 -20.92 3.19 5.68
C LEU A 489 -20.46 2.64 7.03
N ALA A 490 -19.15 2.73 7.30
CA ALA A 490 -18.60 2.34 8.58
C ALA A 490 -19.00 3.33 9.68
N MET A 491 -19.29 2.80 10.86
CA MET A 491 -19.69 3.58 12.05
C MET A 491 -18.62 3.47 13.14
N LEU A 492 -18.48 4.50 13.99
CA LEU A 492 -17.41 4.56 15.00
C LEU A 492 -17.51 3.41 16.02
N GLU A 493 -18.73 2.96 16.29
CA GLU A 493 -19.04 1.86 17.20
C GLU A 493 -18.42 0.53 16.74
N GLU A 494 -18.14 0.38 15.44
CA GLU A 494 -17.48 -0.81 14.87
C GLU A 494 -16.01 -0.95 15.32
N ALA A 495 -15.39 0.10 15.88
CA ALA A 495 -14.06 -0.01 16.49
C ALA A 495 -14.00 -0.99 17.69
N GLY A 496 -15.16 -1.48 18.17
CA GLY A 496 -15.29 -2.39 19.30
C GLY A 496 -15.29 -1.69 20.66
N GLY A 497 -15.20 -2.46 21.75
CA GLY A 497 -15.15 -1.93 23.12
C GLY A 497 -13.74 -1.54 23.59
N TRP A 498 -13.63 -0.63 24.59
CA TRP A 498 -12.38 0.00 25.06
C TRP A 498 -11.19 -0.95 25.29
N THR A 499 -11.44 -2.19 25.73
CA THR A 499 -10.39 -3.17 26.09
C THR A 499 -9.34 -3.42 25.00
N ARG A 500 -9.63 -3.03 23.75
CA ARG A 500 -8.75 -3.22 22.58
C ARG A 500 -8.20 -1.91 21.99
N LYS A 501 -8.59 -0.74 22.51
CA LYS A 501 -8.38 0.57 21.86
C LYS A 501 -7.15 1.34 22.33
N TYR A 502 -6.64 1.05 23.53
CA TYR A 502 -5.66 1.89 24.23
C TYR A 502 -4.47 1.06 24.74
N VAL A 503 -3.71 0.43 23.84
CA VAL A 503 -2.58 -0.43 24.23
C VAL A 503 -1.31 0.39 24.36
N LYS A 504 -1.06 1.27 23.39
CA LYS A 504 0.13 2.13 23.31
C LYS A 504 -0.26 3.61 23.34
N VAL A 505 0.69 4.44 23.74
CA VAL A 505 0.57 5.91 23.75
C VAL A 505 0.15 6.45 22.37
N GLU A 506 0.71 5.91 21.28
CA GLU A 506 0.38 6.37 19.92
C GLU A 506 -1.09 6.17 19.52
N ASP A 507 -1.82 5.30 20.23
CA ASP A 507 -3.22 5.01 19.94
C ASP A 507 -4.14 6.18 20.30
N TYR A 508 -3.75 7.01 21.27
CA TYR A 508 -4.60 8.08 21.81
C TYR A 508 -3.89 9.42 22.02
N MET A 509 -2.57 9.50 21.81
CA MET A 509 -1.86 10.78 21.93
C MET A 509 -2.40 11.84 20.98
N THR A 510 -2.44 13.08 21.46
CA THR A 510 -2.69 14.23 20.59
C THR A 510 -1.46 14.47 19.72
N THR A 511 -1.63 14.53 18.40
CA THR A 511 -0.53 14.76 17.43
C THR A 511 -0.61 16.13 16.75
N GLN A 512 -1.74 16.82 16.83
CA GLN A 512 -1.87 18.21 16.41
C GLN A 512 -1.55 19.09 17.61
N LEU A 513 -0.26 19.38 17.78
CA LEU A 513 0.25 20.07 18.95
C LEU A 513 0.21 21.58 18.76
N PHE A 514 -0.13 22.28 19.84
CA PHE A 514 0.17 23.69 20.00
C PHE A 514 1.45 23.80 20.82
N THR A 515 2.52 24.33 20.21
CA THR A 515 3.83 24.50 20.83
C THR A 515 4.28 25.96 20.77
N VAL A 516 5.23 26.33 21.62
CA VAL A 516 5.76 27.70 21.74
C VAL A 516 7.28 27.67 21.84
N GLN A 517 7.96 28.76 21.50
CA GLN A 517 9.41 28.90 21.76
C GLN A 517 9.70 29.51 23.14
N GLU A 518 10.92 29.29 23.64
CA GLU A 518 11.31 29.67 25.01
C GLU A 518 11.30 31.20 25.27
N ASP A 519 11.44 32.01 24.21
CA ASP A 519 11.41 33.48 24.26
C ASP A 519 10.03 34.08 23.93
N GLU A 520 9.02 33.25 23.67
CA GLU A 520 7.66 33.74 23.44
C GLU A 520 7.03 34.38 24.69
N LEU A 521 6.11 35.31 24.45
CA LEU A 521 5.44 36.06 25.50
C LEU A 521 4.48 35.17 26.28
N LEU A 522 4.67 35.13 27.60
CA LEU A 522 3.85 34.32 28.48
C LEU A 522 2.36 34.67 28.42
N GLU A 523 2.02 35.96 28.27
CA GLU A 523 0.63 36.42 28.13
C GLU A 523 -0.05 35.83 26.88
N MET A 524 0.69 35.72 25.77
CA MET A 524 0.20 35.08 24.55
C MET A 524 -0.06 33.58 24.80
N VAL A 525 0.86 32.89 25.47
CA VAL A 525 0.69 31.47 25.81
C VAL A 525 -0.53 31.29 26.70
N ALA A 526 -0.70 32.11 27.74
CA ALA A 526 -1.87 32.07 28.62
C ALA A 526 -3.19 32.29 27.86
N PHE A 527 -3.23 33.30 26.97
CA PHE A 527 -4.39 33.59 26.11
C PHE A 527 -4.73 32.40 25.20
N LEU A 528 -3.72 31.78 24.58
CA LEU A 528 -3.93 30.64 23.69
C LEU A 528 -4.34 29.38 24.45
N MET A 529 -3.80 29.16 25.65
CA MET A 529 -4.23 28.08 26.55
C MET A 529 -5.70 28.20 26.92
N GLU A 530 -6.16 29.39 27.29
CA GLU A 530 -7.57 29.65 27.59
C GLU A 530 -8.45 29.47 26.34
N ARG A 531 -8.06 30.08 25.21
CA ARG A 531 -8.84 30.06 23.97
C ARG A 531 -9.02 28.66 23.38
N ASN A 532 -7.98 27.84 23.48
CA ASN A 532 -7.95 26.47 22.96
C ASN A 532 -8.32 25.42 24.03
N GLN A 533 -8.63 25.84 25.26
CA GLN A 533 -8.97 24.98 26.39
C GLN A 533 -7.90 23.91 26.71
N ILE A 534 -6.62 24.24 26.52
CA ILE A 534 -5.49 23.34 26.80
C ILE A 534 -4.78 23.73 28.11
N ARG A 535 -4.31 22.73 28.84
CA ARG A 535 -3.67 22.93 30.17
C ARG A 535 -2.16 22.81 30.17
N HIS A 536 -1.59 22.32 29.06
CA HIS A 536 -0.16 22.10 28.91
C HIS A 536 0.25 22.55 27.51
N VAL A 537 1.40 23.21 27.42
CA VAL A 537 2.00 23.68 26.17
C VAL A 537 3.46 23.26 26.16
N PRO A 538 3.86 22.34 25.28
CA PRO A 538 5.26 22.00 25.07
C PRO A 538 6.04 23.20 24.53
N VAL A 539 7.28 23.36 25.00
CA VAL A 539 8.21 24.37 24.53
C VAL A 539 9.25 23.70 23.65
N GLU A 540 9.41 24.20 22.43
CA GLU A 540 10.33 23.65 21.44
C GLU A 540 11.42 24.64 21.06
N ASP A 541 12.59 24.14 20.67
CA ASP A 541 13.60 24.94 19.97
C ASP A 541 13.29 25.05 18.47
N GLU A 542 14.11 25.83 17.76
CA GLU A 542 14.02 25.99 16.30
C GLU A 542 14.20 24.67 15.52
N GLN A 543 14.66 23.60 16.18
CA GLN A 543 14.78 22.27 15.61
C GLN A 543 13.61 21.36 15.97
N ASN A 544 12.54 21.81 16.64
CA ASN A 544 11.43 20.96 17.13
C ASN A 544 11.89 19.92 18.16
N ARG A 545 12.92 20.23 18.95
CA ARG A 545 13.27 19.44 20.14
C ARG A 545 12.55 20.03 21.34
N LEU A 546 12.04 19.16 22.20
CA LEU A 546 11.42 19.57 23.44
C LEU A 546 12.49 20.16 24.38
N VAL A 547 12.32 21.43 24.76
CA VAL A 547 13.20 22.15 25.70
C VAL A 547 12.50 22.55 27.00
N GLY A 548 11.17 22.37 27.06
CA GLY A 548 10.43 22.47 28.30
C GLY A 548 8.94 22.25 28.15
N LEU A 549 8.22 22.40 29.26
CA LEU A 549 6.76 22.27 29.32
C LEU A 549 6.19 23.38 30.21
N VAL A 550 5.21 24.13 29.69
CA VAL A 550 4.44 25.11 30.47
C VAL A 550 3.11 24.47 30.85
N SER A 551 2.78 24.55 32.13
CA SER A 551 1.47 24.14 32.64
C SER A 551 0.64 25.35 33.01
N TYR A 552 -0.69 25.23 32.92
CA TYR A 552 -1.60 26.26 33.41
C TYR A 552 -1.35 26.58 34.90
N ARG A 553 -0.96 25.56 35.68
CA ARG A 553 -0.57 25.72 37.08
C ARG A 553 0.68 26.60 37.25
N SER A 554 1.68 26.48 36.37
CA SER A 554 2.88 27.32 36.42
C SER A 554 2.56 28.80 36.15
N ILE A 555 1.62 29.07 35.24
CA ILE A 555 1.12 30.43 34.95
C ILE A 555 0.41 31.02 36.18
N LEU A 556 -0.51 30.26 36.78
CA LEU A 556 -1.25 30.72 37.97
C LEU A 556 -0.34 31.00 39.17
N ARG A 557 0.67 30.16 39.38
CA ARG A 557 1.67 30.36 40.45
C ARG A 557 2.41 31.67 40.24
N MET A 558 2.91 31.92 39.02
CA MET A 558 3.58 33.17 38.69
C MET A 558 2.67 34.39 38.87
N ALA A 559 1.41 34.32 38.41
CA ALA A 559 0.45 35.40 38.59
C ALA A 559 0.16 35.72 40.06
N SER A 560 0.21 34.71 40.94
CA SER A 560 0.04 34.86 42.39
C SER A 560 1.29 35.45 43.05
N ASP A 561 2.48 35.04 42.61
CA ASP A 561 3.77 35.52 43.12
C ASP A 561 4.05 36.98 42.72
N MET A 562 3.48 37.44 41.61
CA MET A 562 3.61 38.80 41.05
C MET A 562 2.65 39.83 41.66
N GLY A 563 1.93 39.49 42.74
CA GLY A 563 0.98 40.37 43.41
C GLY A 563 1.62 41.57 44.13
N ASN A 564 2.19 42.53 43.39
CA ASN A 564 2.27 43.98 43.68
C ASN A 564 3.33 44.76 42.86
N GLU A 565 4.09 44.14 41.95
CA GLU A 565 4.98 44.89 41.05
C GLU A 565 4.51 44.68 39.61
N GLY A 566 4.11 45.78 38.95
CA GLY A 566 3.54 45.75 37.61
C GLY A 566 4.49 45.11 36.59
N ASP A 567 4.18 43.87 36.22
CA ASP A 567 4.89 43.18 35.15
C ASP A 567 4.60 43.86 33.80
N LYS A 568 5.66 44.13 33.05
CA LYS A 568 5.63 44.90 31.80
C LYS A 568 5.20 44.07 30.59
N GLY A 569 4.36 43.05 30.76
CA GLY A 569 3.81 42.26 29.63
C GLY A 569 4.85 41.61 28.70
N THR A 570 6.11 41.50 29.14
CA THR A 570 7.24 41.01 28.32
C THR A 570 7.90 39.77 28.90
N THR A 571 7.31 39.11 29.90
CA THR A 571 7.93 37.93 30.52
C THR A 571 7.98 36.76 29.53
N PRO A 572 9.17 36.19 29.25
CA PRO A 572 9.30 35.07 28.34
C PRO A 572 8.93 33.75 29.02
N VAL A 573 8.45 32.78 28.23
CA VAL A 573 8.08 31.42 28.65
C VAL A 573 9.16 30.72 29.47
N LYS A 574 10.43 30.86 29.09
CA LYS A 574 11.58 30.23 29.77
C LYS A 574 11.73 30.54 31.25
N THR A 575 11.03 31.57 31.73
CA THR A 575 11.02 31.99 33.14
C THR A 575 10.24 31.00 34.02
N ILE A 576 9.25 30.30 33.46
CA ILE A 576 8.35 29.43 34.24
C ILE A 576 8.29 27.98 33.75
N MET A 577 8.84 27.68 32.57
CA MET A 577 8.77 26.34 31.99
C MET A 577 9.53 25.30 32.81
N GLU A 578 8.98 24.09 32.88
CA GLU A 578 9.71 22.91 33.40
C GLU A 578 10.69 22.44 32.33
N ARG A 579 11.99 22.34 32.66
CA ARG A 579 13.05 22.08 31.66
C ARG A 579 13.30 20.60 31.41
N ASP A 580 12.93 19.74 32.34
CA ASP A 580 13.11 18.29 32.24
C ASP A 580 11.76 17.58 32.49
N PRO A 581 10.77 17.76 31.59
CA PRO A 581 9.49 17.09 31.74
C PRO A 581 9.63 15.58 31.55
N VAL A 582 8.87 14.80 32.33
CA VAL A 582 8.80 13.35 32.16
C VAL A 582 8.17 13.02 30.81
N CYS A 583 8.88 12.28 29.97
CA CYS A 583 8.47 11.96 28.61
C CYS A 583 8.27 10.46 28.39
N VAL A 584 7.53 10.09 27.34
CA VAL A 584 7.32 8.72 26.89
C VAL A 584 7.58 8.60 25.38
N THR A 585 7.60 7.38 24.85
CA THR A 585 7.69 7.13 23.40
C THR A 585 6.33 6.72 22.83
N PRO A 586 6.11 6.82 21.50
CA PRO A 586 4.89 6.32 20.85
C PRO A 586 4.58 4.86 21.19
N GLU A 587 5.63 4.04 21.32
CA GLU A 587 5.55 2.61 21.58
C GLU A 587 5.33 2.26 23.07
N THR A 588 5.41 3.25 23.98
CA THR A 588 5.20 3.07 25.42
C THR A 588 3.78 2.57 25.70
N SER A 589 3.63 1.60 26.61
CA SER A 589 2.31 1.05 26.94
C SER A 589 1.46 2.03 27.76
N THR A 590 0.14 1.95 27.62
CA THR A 590 -0.80 2.80 28.39
C THR A 590 -0.64 2.64 29.90
N LEU A 591 -0.45 1.41 30.38
CA LEU A 591 -0.25 1.14 31.82
C LEU A 591 1.05 1.76 32.34
N GLU A 592 2.13 1.67 31.57
CA GLU A 592 3.40 2.29 31.91
C GLU A 592 3.28 3.82 31.93
N ALA A 593 2.60 4.42 30.95
CA ALA A 593 2.35 5.86 30.93
C ALA A 593 1.55 6.33 32.16
N ILE A 594 0.49 5.61 32.54
CA ILE A 594 -0.29 5.91 33.76
C ILE A 594 0.58 5.80 35.01
N ASP A 595 1.39 4.74 35.12
CA ASP A 595 2.27 4.54 36.26
C ASP A 595 3.34 5.62 36.35
N MET A 596 3.88 6.07 35.21
CA MET A 596 4.81 7.21 35.12
C MET A 596 4.16 8.51 35.58
N MET A 597 2.94 8.82 35.13
CA MET A 597 2.19 10.00 35.59
C MET A 597 1.97 9.97 37.11
N ARG A 598 1.52 8.82 37.64
CA ARG A 598 1.26 8.64 39.07
C ARG A 598 2.53 8.77 39.91
N LYS A 599 3.62 8.09 39.52
CA LYS A 599 4.89 8.09 40.28
C LYS A 599 5.54 9.46 40.31
N ASN A 600 5.46 10.20 39.20
CA ASN A 600 6.09 11.52 39.09
C ASN A 600 5.13 12.67 39.45
N ALA A 601 3.87 12.39 39.79
CA ALA A 601 2.82 13.37 40.07
C ALA A 601 2.67 14.43 38.96
N VAL A 602 2.73 13.99 37.70
CA VAL A 602 2.55 14.82 36.51
C VAL A 602 1.26 14.45 35.80
N SER A 603 0.56 15.45 35.26
CA SER A 603 -0.72 15.28 34.54
C SER A 603 -0.56 15.34 33.02
N CYS A 604 0.69 15.38 32.54
CA CYS A 604 1.05 15.48 31.14
C CYS A 604 2.38 14.78 30.88
N LEU A 605 2.44 14.02 29.78
CA LEU A 605 3.62 13.34 29.26
C LEU A 605 3.81 13.77 27.80
N PRO A 606 4.82 14.58 27.49
CA PRO A 606 5.29 14.78 26.13
C PRO A 606 5.76 13.45 25.53
N VAL A 607 5.41 13.20 24.27
CA VAL A 607 5.77 11.98 23.55
C VAL A 607 6.92 12.29 22.61
N LEU A 608 8.07 11.64 22.81
CA LEU A 608 9.29 11.85 22.04
C LEU A 608 9.60 10.66 21.13
N LYS A 609 10.04 10.95 19.90
CA LYS A 609 10.72 9.99 19.02
C LYS A 609 12.15 10.46 18.80
N GLY A 610 13.09 9.84 19.52
CA GLY A 610 14.43 10.42 19.68
C GLY A 610 14.36 11.71 20.47
N GLU A 611 14.91 12.81 19.95
CA GLU A 611 14.84 14.14 20.58
C GLU A 611 13.63 14.98 20.13
N LYS A 612 12.82 14.49 19.18
CA LYS A 612 11.71 15.25 18.59
C LYS A 612 10.42 15.00 19.32
N LEU A 613 9.66 16.06 19.58
CA LEU A 613 8.30 15.98 20.07
C LEU A 613 7.37 15.51 18.93
N VAL A 614 6.62 14.43 19.18
CA VAL A 614 5.71 13.82 18.20
C VAL A 614 4.27 13.71 18.69
N GLY A 615 4.04 13.92 19.99
CA GLY A 615 2.71 13.89 20.57
C GLY A 615 2.67 14.40 22.00
N LEU A 616 1.47 14.46 22.55
CA LEU A 616 1.20 14.84 23.93
C LEU A 616 0.11 13.94 24.50
N VAL A 617 0.33 13.45 25.71
CA VAL A 617 -0.67 12.73 26.50
C VAL A 617 -0.94 13.50 27.78
N THR A 618 -2.19 13.60 28.18
CA THR A 618 -2.66 14.27 29.39
C THR A 618 -3.63 13.39 30.16
N GLU A 619 -3.90 13.72 31.42
CA GLU A 619 -4.95 13.07 32.21
C GLU A 619 -6.32 13.03 31.51
N ALA A 620 -6.64 14.07 30.72
CA ALA A 620 -7.91 14.16 30.00
C ALA A 620 -8.04 13.05 28.95
N ASP A 621 -6.94 12.61 28.34
CA ASP A 621 -6.95 11.55 27.34
C ASP A 621 -7.26 10.18 27.96
N PHE A 622 -7.04 10.02 29.28
CA PHE A 622 -7.43 8.81 30.01
C PHE A 622 -8.88 8.84 30.53
N MET A 623 -9.55 9.99 30.55
CA MET A 623 -10.91 10.09 31.07
C MET A 623 -11.94 9.25 30.29
N PRO A 624 -11.94 9.24 28.94
CA PRO A 624 -12.79 8.33 28.17
C PRO A 624 -12.51 6.86 28.49
N ILE A 625 -11.21 6.51 28.62
CA ILE A 625 -10.77 5.15 28.95
C ILE A 625 -11.31 4.72 30.31
N ALA A 626 -11.18 5.60 31.31
CA ALA A 626 -11.64 5.36 32.68
C ALA A 626 -13.17 5.30 32.78
N TYR A 627 -13.89 6.14 32.04
CA TYR A 627 -15.36 6.12 31.99
C TYR A 627 -15.86 4.79 31.45
N GLU A 628 -15.37 4.35 30.28
CA GLU A 628 -15.78 3.08 29.68
C GLU A 628 -15.41 1.88 30.59
N LEU A 629 -14.23 1.92 31.24
CA LEU A 629 -13.78 0.97 32.27
C LEU A 629 -14.81 0.77 33.39
N LEU A 630 -15.23 1.88 33.97
CA LEU A 630 -16.13 1.91 35.12
C LEU A 630 -17.56 1.60 34.70
N GLU A 631 -18.03 2.14 33.58
CA GLU A 631 -19.38 1.91 33.08
C GLU A 631 -19.64 0.43 32.88
N LYS A 632 -18.72 -0.30 32.24
CA LYS A 632 -18.82 -1.75 32.06
C LYS A 632 -18.79 -2.51 33.37
N GLN A 633 -17.85 -2.22 34.28
CA GLN A 633 -17.78 -2.92 35.57
C GLN A 633 -19.07 -2.72 36.38
N LEU A 634 -19.66 -1.54 36.31
CA LEU A 634 -20.88 -1.21 37.03
C LEU A 634 -22.14 -1.75 36.35
N THR A 635 -22.19 -1.82 35.01
CA THR A 635 -23.31 -2.44 34.28
C THR A 635 -23.26 -3.97 34.30
N ASP A 636 -22.09 -4.60 34.12
CA ASP A 636 -21.93 -6.06 34.22
C ASP A 636 -22.26 -6.56 35.64
N ALA A 637 -21.91 -5.80 36.68
CA ALA A 637 -22.28 -6.11 38.08
C ALA A 637 -23.79 -5.99 38.37
N SER A 638 -24.56 -5.28 37.55
CA SER A 638 -26.01 -5.14 37.71
C SER A 638 -26.84 -6.19 36.96
N THR A 639 -26.19 -7.12 36.24
CA THR A 639 -26.82 -8.27 35.58
C THR A 639 -26.67 -9.61 36.31
N GLU A 640 -25.98 -9.64 37.45
CA GLU A 640 -25.79 -10.85 38.28
C GLU A 640 -26.62 -10.88 39.59
N ASP A 641 -27.53 -9.91 39.81
CA ASP A 641 -28.43 -9.86 40.98
C ASP A 641 -29.89 -10.26 40.67
#